data_AF-A0A9E5V4L2-F1
#
_entry.id   AF-A0A9E5V4L2-F1
#
_cell.length_a   1.000
_cell.length_b   1.000
_cell.length_c   1.000
_cell.angle_alpha   90.00
_cell.angle_beta   90.00
_cell.angle_gamma   90.00
#
_symmetry.space_group_name_H-M   'P 1'
#
loop_
_entity.id
_entity.type
_entity.pdbx_description
1 polymer ?
#
loop_
_entity_poly.entity_id
_entity_poly.type
_entity_poly.pdbx_seq_one_letter_code
_entity_poly.pdbx_strand_id
1 'polypeptide(L)'
;MIPSIPGVSSSHQGASWGGAIASPNPSVVFTVGTFAIGTLLIVGTAATPAAAQSIVPANDETGTRVRVDGDRYIIRGGQLSEDGVNLFQSFERFGLSRNEIALFRSDPAIQNILARVVGGDPSLINGLLQITGGNSNLYLMNPAGILFGASARLDVPAAFTATTASGIGFEQGWFNGSGSNDYARLVGTPTQFAFTMAEPGAIANAGNLSVSEGHSLTLLGGSVTNTGELSAPAGQITLTAVSGANRVRLSQVGHLLSLEIEPIAANAQSNQPASWTLPTASLPELLTGGNASSATGLRLNPDGEVELVGSGIQIPDQAGVAIASGNLDVSSTAPGQAGGTVHILGDIVGLVEANIDASGQGGGTVLVGGDYQGEGSIPTASRTWVNRDSIISADGGDRGNGGRVIIWADETAAFQGSISAQGGEISGNGGFVEVSGRENLIFRGRVNTSASNGQAGTLLLDPVNITVVAGTGGDDDAQLLDNGTILADEGAPNESFTISEAALENAISFGNVQLEATNNITIEPLSDGVLTLFDFETFSPATIQFRADADGDGVGNFSMSLNDTLDTNGNDLSISGASLLLGNVNTSSGGNGGNVTLNAARTIRVNTINAQGFEGTGGTVDITAGRLFRVLGSFGDRNEINASISTSGLSGGGSISIRHDGGRTETPFTIGTANPTNGTAGAITTGEASLTAADSPIPGVEFARGNIQVLTSEATPTPTPAPTPTPTPTPTPTPTPTPTPTPTPTPSPPTPPFTEGELLPVDPLSPTPELVDRSPITIDTAIASLEENFTQEFEGYLGLENTRLRSLDEAQEILQEIEDATGAKPAFVYVSFVPESLNLLPGNYAPQDSDQLELVVVTKTGLTRRRVPEATRALVLATAQEFRGQVTNPRGTRSTSYLTSAQQLYQWLAAPMQADLQAEAINNLVFLPDVGLRSLPFSALHSGEQFLIEQYSVGLMPSLSLTDTRYVDIKDAQMLAMGVSESTQGQTPLPAVPVELSTVVLNLWRGRIFLNDRATLDNLRQIRTEQPFGIIHMATHADFVAGPVNDSYIQLWNDKLRMDQVRQLGWNDPPVEMLVLSACRTALGDAQAELGFAGLAVQTGVKTAVASLWYVSDTGTAALMTGFYQSLSTAPIKAEALRQAQISMARGEVYLENGQLLGLEGIEGLTLPSANLNISSRELSHPYYWAAFTMIGNPW
;
A
#
# COMPACT_ATOMS: atom_id res chain seq x y z
N MET A 1 5.19 69.03 22.96
CA MET A 1 4.21 69.96 23.58
C MET A 1 3.43 69.20 24.66
N ILE A 2 2.71 69.89 25.53
CA ILE A 2 1.84 69.41 26.63
C ILE A 2 0.35 69.53 26.13
N PRO A 3 -0.74 68.90 26.65
CA PRO A 3 -1.02 68.03 27.84
C PRO A 3 -1.74 66.68 27.46
N SER A 4 -2.57 66.00 28.30
CA SER A 4 -2.30 65.21 29.53
C SER A 4 -3.60 64.83 30.34
N ILE A 5 -3.81 63.54 30.72
CA ILE A 5 -4.41 63.01 32.02
C ILE A 5 -5.90 63.44 32.39
N PRO A 6 -6.73 62.81 33.29
CA PRO A 6 -6.88 61.46 33.94
C PRO A 6 -8.17 60.71 33.41
N GLY A 7 -8.91 59.77 34.04
CA GLY A 7 -8.76 58.87 35.23
C GLY A 7 -9.87 58.95 36.34
N VAL A 8 -10.02 57.88 37.17
CA VAL A 8 -10.62 57.80 38.56
C VAL A 8 -12.04 57.14 38.82
N SER A 9 -12.01 55.93 39.45
CA SER A 9 -12.81 55.30 40.57
C SER A 9 -14.33 54.95 40.59
N SER A 10 -14.62 53.91 41.44
CA SER A 10 -15.80 53.67 42.34
C SER A 10 -17.22 53.46 41.74
N SER A 11 -18.03 52.40 41.94
CA SER A 11 -18.31 51.38 43.00
C SER A 11 -19.60 51.62 43.83
N HIS A 12 -20.59 50.70 43.82
CA HIS A 12 -21.40 50.25 44.99
C HIS A 12 -22.62 49.34 44.69
N GLN A 13 -22.83 48.32 45.57
CA GLN A 13 -24.11 47.71 46.05
C GLN A 13 -25.10 47.03 45.05
N GLY A 14 -25.82 45.95 45.40
CA GLY A 14 -25.72 45.02 46.54
C GLY A 14 -27.02 44.30 46.94
N ALA A 15 -26.90 43.11 47.60
CA ALA A 15 -27.90 42.42 48.45
C ALA A 15 -29.17 41.78 47.78
N SER A 16 -29.81 40.70 48.29
CA SER A 16 -29.45 39.69 49.33
C SER A 16 -30.44 38.48 49.41
N TRP A 17 -30.10 37.46 50.23
CA TRP A 17 -30.85 36.26 50.69
C TRP A 17 -30.94 35.06 49.72
N GLY A 18 -30.75 33.79 50.14
CA GLY A 18 -29.93 33.26 51.27
C GLY A 18 -30.61 32.38 52.34
N GLY A 19 -30.31 31.07 52.34
CA GLY A 19 -30.50 30.10 53.45
C GLY A 19 -29.71 28.79 53.15
N ALA A 20 -28.72 28.37 53.95
CA ALA A 20 -28.80 27.70 55.27
C ALA A 20 -29.11 26.18 55.13
N ILE A 21 -28.48 25.23 55.82
CA ILE A 21 -27.61 25.22 57.04
C ILE A 21 -26.42 24.26 56.75
N ALA A 22 -25.17 24.44 57.21
CA ALA A 22 -24.66 23.95 58.52
C ALA A 22 -23.15 24.25 58.76
N SER A 23 -22.53 23.62 59.77
CA SER A 23 -21.11 23.71 60.18
C SER A 23 -20.72 22.46 61.02
N PRO A 24 -19.44 22.16 61.37
CA PRO A 24 -18.61 23.03 62.23
C PRO A 24 -17.13 23.22 61.80
N ASN A 25 -16.49 24.18 62.47
CA ASN A 25 -15.06 24.55 62.38
C ASN A 25 -14.34 24.07 63.68
N PRO A 26 -13.00 24.05 63.78
CA PRO A 26 -12.35 25.26 64.33
C PRO A 26 -10.91 25.56 63.84
N SER A 27 -10.52 26.83 64.00
CA SER A 27 -9.16 27.34 63.79
C SER A 27 -8.41 27.58 65.12
N VAL A 28 -7.08 27.72 65.08
CA VAL A 28 -6.24 28.21 66.20
C VAL A 28 -5.34 29.35 65.69
N VAL A 29 -4.92 30.26 66.58
CA VAL A 29 -4.43 31.62 66.25
C VAL A 29 -3.23 32.00 67.17
N PHE A 30 -2.53 33.12 66.87
CA PHE A 30 -1.66 33.91 67.78
C PHE A 30 -0.23 33.36 68.08
N THR A 31 0.87 34.13 68.26
CA THR A 31 1.16 35.60 68.27
C THR A 31 2.62 35.87 67.79
N VAL A 32 2.93 37.13 67.42
CA VAL A 32 4.26 37.67 67.07
C VAL A 32 5.25 37.76 68.25
N GLY A 33 6.57 37.62 68.01
CA GLY A 33 7.63 37.99 68.96
C GLY A 33 8.94 38.41 68.28
N THR A 34 9.56 39.50 68.75
CA THR A 34 10.80 40.10 68.18
C THR A 34 12.03 39.86 69.04
N PHE A 35 13.20 39.61 68.45
CA PHE A 35 14.51 40.13 68.90
C PHE A 35 15.54 40.10 67.76
N ALA A 36 16.81 40.45 68.00
CA ALA A 36 17.60 41.23 67.04
C ALA A 36 19.06 40.75 66.76
N ILE A 37 19.56 41.18 65.59
CA ILE A 37 20.97 41.33 65.15
C ILE A 37 21.82 40.05 64.99
N GLY A 38 22.38 39.88 63.79
CA GLY A 38 23.40 38.86 63.47
C GLY A 38 24.00 39.07 62.07
N THR A 39 24.83 40.10 61.89
CA THR A 39 25.40 40.45 60.58
C THR A 39 26.53 39.50 60.18
N LEU A 40 26.34 38.74 59.09
CA LEU A 40 27.41 37.97 58.46
C LEU A 40 27.43 38.27 56.95
N LEU A 41 28.49 38.90 56.45
CA LEU A 41 28.69 39.06 55.01
C LEU A 41 29.16 37.73 54.42
N ILE A 42 28.30 37.09 53.63
CA ILE A 42 28.69 36.07 52.67
C ILE A 42 28.70 36.74 51.30
N VAL A 43 29.88 36.78 50.66
CA VAL A 43 30.00 37.24 49.27
C VAL A 43 29.48 36.12 48.37
N GLY A 44 28.18 36.15 48.09
CA GLY A 44 27.55 35.25 47.14
C GLY A 44 28.03 35.55 45.72
N THR A 45 29.00 34.79 45.23
CA THR A 45 29.27 34.69 43.80
C THR A 45 28.03 34.13 43.11
N ALA A 46 27.30 34.97 42.37
CA ALA A 46 26.20 34.53 41.55
C ALA A 46 26.72 33.65 40.41
N ALA A 47 26.74 32.34 40.63
CA ALA A 47 26.93 31.37 39.54
C ALA A 47 25.73 31.51 38.61
N THR A 48 25.96 32.08 37.42
CA THR A 48 25.01 32.01 36.31
C THR A 48 24.73 30.53 36.02
N PRO A 49 23.47 30.10 35.85
CA PRO A 49 23.19 28.74 35.40
C PRO A 49 23.86 28.54 34.04
N ALA A 50 24.79 27.59 33.96
CA ALA A 50 25.35 27.18 32.69
C ALA A 50 24.25 26.45 31.91
N ALA A 51 23.88 26.97 30.74
CA ALA A 51 23.08 26.20 29.80
C ALA A 51 23.85 24.93 29.44
N ALA A 52 23.21 23.77 29.59
CA ALA A 52 23.79 22.51 29.13
C ALA A 52 23.99 22.58 27.61
N GLN A 53 25.22 22.39 27.15
CA GLN A 53 25.56 22.45 25.73
C GLN A 53 25.07 21.19 25.01
N SER A 54 24.44 21.34 23.85
CA SER A 54 23.94 20.21 23.05
C SER A 54 25.07 19.32 22.54
N ILE A 55 26.26 19.89 22.29
CA ILE A 55 27.48 19.16 21.97
C ILE A 55 28.57 19.49 22.99
N VAL A 56 29.14 18.44 23.60
CA VAL A 56 30.22 18.51 24.61
C VAL A 56 31.40 17.66 24.13
N PRO A 57 32.62 18.21 23.96
CA PRO A 57 33.79 17.42 23.60
C PRO A 57 34.19 16.47 24.73
N ALA A 58 34.65 15.27 24.40
CA ALA A 58 35.14 14.30 25.38
C ALA A 58 36.41 14.83 26.06
N ASN A 59 36.56 14.57 27.36
CA ASN A 59 37.78 14.90 28.10
C ASN A 59 38.84 13.78 27.96
N ASP A 60 39.19 13.46 26.72
CA ASP A 60 40.10 12.37 26.36
C ASP A 60 41.31 12.84 25.51
N GLU A 61 42.18 11.88 25.16
CA GLU A 61 43.42 12.14 24.41
C GLU A 61 43.18 12.61 22.95
N THR A 62 41.94 12.59 22.47
CA THR A 62 41.56 13.04 21.13
C THR A 62 41.65 14.57 21.00
N GLY A 63 41.61 15.32 22.11
CA GLY A 63 41.85 16.78 22.10
C GLY A 63 40.85 17.59 21.27
N THR A 64 39.62 17.07 21.11
CA THR A 64 38.52 17.71 20.35
C THR A 64 38.09 19.01 21.04
N ARG A 65 37.76 20.04 20.25
CA ARG A 65 37.42 21.38 20.75
C ARG A 65 36.17 21.90 20.05
N VAL A 66 35.16 22.24 20.85
CA VAL A 66 33.92 22.87 20.38
C VAL A 66 33.92 24.33 20.79
N ARG A 67 33.64 25.24 19.84
CA ARG A 67 33.36 26.66 20.13
C ARG A 67 31.94 26.99 19.70
N VAL A 68 31.10 27.34 20.67
CA VAL A 68 29.75 27.87 20.42
C VAL A 68 29.84 29.29 19.85
N ASP A 69 29.01 29.61 18.86
CA ASP A 69 28.99 30.89 18.14
C ASP A 69 27.56 31.23 17.68
N GLY A 70 26.73 31.70 18.61
CA GLY A 70 25.27 31.60 18.47
C GLY A 70 24.86 30.13 18.47
N ASP A 71 23.92 29.76 17.60
CA ASP A 71 23.42 28.37 17.45
C ASP A 71 24.43 27.43 16.76
N ARG A 72 25.68 27.87 16.51
CA ARG A 72 26.71 27.11 15.78
C ARG A 72 27.75 26.51 16.73
N TYR A 73 27.86 25.19 16.73
CA TYR A 73 28.93 24.44 17.40
C TYR A 73 30.07 24.23 16.41
N ILE A 74 31.11 25.05 16.51
CA ILE A 74 32.26 25.01 15.59
C ILE A 74 33.30 24.03 16.13
N ILE A 75 33.37 22.87 15.50
CA ILE A 75 34.17 21.71 15.90
C ILE A 75 35.56 21.79 15.25
N ARG A 76 36.63 21.65 16.06
CA ARG A 76 38.03 21.74 15.66
C ARG A 76 38.92 20.84 16.53
N GLY A 77 40.17 20.65 16.13
CA GLY A 77 41.05 19.70 16.80
C GLY A 77 40.63 18.27 16.48
N GLY A 78 41.00 17.33 17.35
CA GLY A 78 41.04 15.92 16.99
C GLY A 78 42.48 15.42 16.83
N GLN A 79 42.63 14.13 16.56
CA GLN A 79 43.92 13.49 16.24
C GLN A 79 43.93 13.06 14.76
N LEU A 80 45.12 12.99 14.17
CA LEU A 80 45.32 12.52 12.79
C LEU A 80 45.94 11.13 12.77
N SER A 81 45.64 10.36 11.72
CA SER A 81 46.38 9.15 11.35
C SER A 81 47.81 9.46 10.88
N GLU A 82 48.70 8.47 10.82
CA GLU A 82 50.11 8.66 10.40
C GLU A 82 50.23 9.12 8.93
N ASP A 83 49.28 8.73 8.07
CA ASP A 83 49.15 9.20 6.68
C ASP A 83 48.45 10.58 6.56
N GLY A 84 47.87 11.09 7.65
CA GLY A 84 47.21 12.40 7.72
C GLY A 84 45.81 12.49 7.09
N VAL A 85 45.25 11.40 6.56
CA VAL A 85 43.98 11.45 5.80
C VAL A 85 42.74 11.29 6.68
N ASN A 86 42.87 10.75 7.90
CA ASN A 86 41.76 10.54 8.84
C ASN A 86 41.87 11.50 10.03
N LEU A 87 40.79 12.24 10.30
CA LEU A 87 40.65 13.11 11.47
C LEU A 87 39.67 12.50 12.48
N PHE A 88 40.18 12.07 13.63
CA PHE A 88 39.40 11.47 14.71
C PHE A 88 38.96 12.53 15.72
N GLN A 89 37.68 12.51 16.10
CA GLN A 89 37.06 13.43 17.05
C GLN A 89 36.17 12.67 18.04
N SER A 90 36.04 13.20 19.26
CA SER A 90 35.45 12.50 20.40
C SER A 90 34.60 13.45 21.25
N PHE A 91 33.38 13.01 21.59
CA PHE A 91 32.37 13.81 22.27
C PHE A 91 31.82 13.06 23.48
N GLU A 92 31.62 13.77 24.59
CA GLU A 92 30.88 13.23 25.75
C GLU A 92 29.39 13.09 25.39
N ARG A 93 28.84 14.13 24.74
CA ARG A 93 27.44 14.22 24.31
C ARG A 93 27.38 14.90 22.95
N PHE A 94 26.49 14.46 22.06
CA PHE A 94 26.33 15.04 20.72
C PHE A 94 24.85 15.06 20.31
N GLY A 95 24.23 16.24 20.38
CA GLY A 95 22.87 16.47 19.88
C GLY A 95 22.70 17.88 19.31
N LEU A 96 21.59 18.12 18.61
CA LEU A 96 21.23 19.40 18.00
C LEU A 96 19.71 19.65 18.08
N SER A 97 19.32 20.87 18.42
CA SER A 97 17.95 21.38 18.33
C SER A 97 17.66 21.95 16.92
N ARG A 98 16.38 22.26 16.63
CA ARG A 98 15.88 22.72 15.30
C ARG A 98 16.74 23.76 14.56
N ASN A 99 17.38 24.68 15.28
CA ASN A 99 18.14 25.78 14.69
C ASN A 99 19.67 25.61 14.87
N GLU A 100 20.12 24.56 15.56
CA GLU A 100 21.52 24.37 15.90
C GLU A 100 22.31 23.71 14.76
N ILE A 101 23.59 24.07 14.61
CA ILE A 101 24.47 23.60 13.53
C ILE A 101 25.76 23.02 14.10
N ALA A 102 26.08 21.77 13.79
CA ALA A 102 27.40 21.17 14.04
C ALA A 102 28.31 21.46 12.84
N LEU A 103 29.20 22.44 12.98
CA LEU A 103 30.13 22.85 11.92
C LEU A 103 31.51 22.21 12.12
N PHE A 104 31.71 21.09 11.44
CA PHE A 104 33.00 20.41 11.31
C PHE A 104 33.95 21.21 10.41
N ARG A 105 35.19 21.39 10.88
CA ARG A 105 36.24 22.14 10.17
C ARG A 105 37.31 21.19 9.67
N SER A 106 37.30 20.96 8.35
CA SER A 106 38.26 20.12 7.65
C SER A 106 39.35 20.95 6.95
N ASP A 107 40.26 20.23 6.29
CA ASP A 107 41.34 20.70 5.43
C ASP A 107 41.34 19.84 4.14
N PRO A 108 41.80 20.33 2.97
CA PRO A 108 41.78 19.54 1.73
C PRO A 108 42.63 18.25 1.76
N ALA A 109 43.52 18.07 2.74
CA ALA A 109 44.26 16.82 2.94
C ALA A 109 43.44 15.70 3.62
N ILE A 110 42.35 16.04 4.32
CA ILE A 110 41.55 15.09 5.11
C ILE A 110 40.48 14.45 4.24
N GLN A 111 40.50 13.12 4.13
CA GLN A 111 39.53 12.32 3.39
C GLN A 111 38.35 11.89 4.28
N ASN A 112 38.59 11.58 5.56
CA ASN A 112 37.55 11.10 6.47
C ASN A 112 37.59 11.86 7.81
N ILE A 113 36.44 12.31 8.29
CA ILE A 113 36.24 12.75 9.68
C ILE A 113 35.49 11.63 10.41
N LEU A 114 36.05 11.13 11.51
CA LEU A 114 35.46 10.09 12.34
C LEU A 114 35.13 10.63 13.73
N ALA A 115 33.85 10.89 13.97
CA ALA A 115 33.31 11.36 15.25
C ALA A 115 32.78 10.18 16.06
N ARG A 116 33.16 10.07 17.35
CA ARG A 116 32.55 9.15 18.31
C ARG A 116 31.88 9.89 19.48
N VAL A 117 30.83 9.29 20.03
CA VAL A 117 30.23 9.69 21.32
C VAL A 117 30.58 8.65 22.39
N VAL A 118 30.99 9.09 23.57
CA VAL A 118 31.56 8.22 24.63
C VAL A 118 30.81 8.24 25.96
N GLY A 119 29.90 9.21 26.19
CA GLY A 119 29.29 9.45 27.51
C GLY A 119 28.07 8.58 27.87
N GLY A 120 27.57 7.73 26.96
CA GLY A 120 26.43 6.84 27.20
C GLY A 120 25.05 7.38 26.82
N ASP A 121 24.93 8.68 26.52
CA ASP A 121 23.69 9.27 26.02
C ASP A 121 23.51 9.05 24.51
N PRO A 122 22.29 8.73 24.01
CA PRO A 122 21.98 8.71 22.58
C PRO A 122 22.11 10.07 21.88
N SER A 123 22.38 10.05 20.58
CA SER A 123 22.54 11.26 19.76
C SER A 123 21.20 11.77 19.24
N LEU A 124 20.59 12.76 19.90
CA LEU A 124 19.37 13.42 19.43
C LEU A 124 19.72 14.59 18.48
N ILE A 125 19.62 14.36 17.17
CA ILE A 125 20.03 15.28 16.11
C ILE A 125 18.79 15.80 15.39
N ASN A 126 18.44 17.06 15.61
CA ASN A 126 17.28 17.71 14.99
C ASN A 126 17.69 19.02 14.30
N GLY A 127 18.93 19.12 13.82
CA GLY A 127 19.51 20.32 13.20
C GLY A 127 20.52 19.98 12.09
N LEU A 128 21.36 20.93 11.70
CA LEU A 128 22.25 20.78 10.53
C LEU A 128 23.63 20.21 10.91
N LEU A 129 24.04 19.11 10.27
CA LEU A 129 25.45 18.66 10.24
C LEU A 129 26.15 19.27 9.01
N GLN A 130 27.21 20.06 9.21
CA GLN A 130 27.88 20.79 8.12
C GLN A 130 29.41 20.58 8.14
N ILE A 131 30.01 20.31 6.98
CA ILE A 131 31.47 20.30 6.78
C ILE A 131 31.93 21.53 6.01
N THR A 132 33.03 22.15 6.44
CA THR A 132 33.71 23.20 5.65
C THR A 132 35.23 23.06 5.67
N GLY A 133 35.87 23.30 4.52
CA GLY A 133 37.33 23.41 4.39
C GLY A 133 38.03 22.26 3.65
N GLY A 134 37.33 21.15 3.38
CA GLY A 134 37.84 20.00 2.63
C GLY A 134 36.68 19.17 2.06
N ASN A 135 36.98 18.16 1.24
CA ASN A 135 36.00 17.26 0.62
C ASN A 135 35.96 15.91 1.35
N SER A 136 35.63 15.97 2.64
CA SER A 136 35.79 14.83 3.56
C SER A 136 34.47 14.10 3.81
N ASN A 137 34.53 12.77 3.85
CA ASN A 137 33.45 11.92 4.34
C ASN A 137 33.24 12.15 5.85
N LEU A 138 32.02 11.92 6.36
CA LEU A 138 31.69 12.02 7.78
C LEU A 138 31.15 10.70 8.32
N TYR A 139 31.87 10.11 9.27
CA TYR A 139 31.44 8.97 10.06
C TYR A 139 31.04 9.44 11.47
N LEU A 140 29.82 9.14 11.90
CA LEU A 140 29.31 9.42 13.23
C LEU A 140 28.94 8.12 13.95
N MET A 141 29.69 7.79 14.98
CA MET A 141 29.51 6.58 15.80
C MET A 141 28.96 6.94 17.18
N ASN A 142 27.78 6.46 17.54
CA ASN A 142 27.29 6.45 18.92
C ASN A 142 26.67 5.10 19.25
N PRO A 143 27.35 4.21 19.99
CA PRO A 143 26.80 2.90 20.34
C PRO A 143 25.49 2.97 21.13
N ALA A 144 25.23 4.08 21.84
CA ALA A 144 24.01 4.27 22.62
C ALA A 144 22.75 4.49 21.78
N GLY A 145 22.86 4.83 20.49
CA GLY A 145 21.72 5.09 19.59
C GLY A 145 21.73 6.49 18.97
N ILE A 146 20.98 6.66 17.87
CA ILE A 146 20.92 7.93 17.11
C ILE A 146 19.48 8.19 16.63
N LEU A 147 18.94 9.39 16.93
CA LEU A 147 17.65 9.86 16.40
C LEU A 147 17.86 11.11 15.56
N PHE A 148 17.57 11.04 14.26
CA PHE A 148 17.46 12.19 13.37
C PHE A 148 15.99 12.67 13.32
N GLY A 149 15.69 13.80 13.95
CA GLY A 149 14.34 14.38 13.95
C GLY A 149 13.97 15.10 12.65
N ALA A 150 12.70 15.47 12.47
CA ALA A 150 12.19 16.11 11.24
C ALA A 150 12.93 17.36 10.73
N SER A 151 13.69 18.06 11.59
CA SER A 151 14.50 19.22 11.22
C SER A 151 16.00 18.91 11.04
N ALA A 152 16.41 17.65 11.19
CA ALA A 152 17.75 17.19 10.85
C ALA A 152 18.02 17.36 9.35
N ARG A 153 19.22 17.86 9.00
CA ARG A 153 19.69 18.07 7.62
C ARG A 153 21.19 17.82 7.54
N LEU A 154 21.69 17.52 6.33
CA LEU A 154 23.12 17.40 6.03
C LEU A 154 23.57 18.50 5.06
N ASP A 155 24.79 18.99 5.24
CA ASP A 155 25.58 19.78 4.29
C ASP A 155 27.01 19.21 4.31
N VAL A 156 27.13 18.03 3.70
CA VAL A 156 28.33 17.19 3.68
C VAL A 156 28.76 17.05 2.21
N PRO A 157 30.00 17.41 1.84
CA PRO A 157 30.42 17.46 0.44
C PRO A 157 30.77 16.09 -0.16
N ALA A 158 30.78 15.03 0.65
CA ALA A 158 31.11 13.67 0.27
C ALA A 158 30.18 12.67 1.00
N ALA A 159 30.60 11.43 1.24
CA ALA A 159 29.75 10.40 1.85
C ALA A 159 29.47 10.63 3.35
N PHE A 160 28.30 10.16 3.81
CA PHE A 160 27.87 10.19 5.21
C PHE A 160 27.58 8.78 5.74
N THR A 161 28.05 8.49 6.95
CA THR A 161 27.78 7.23 7.65
C THR A 161 27.43 7.49 9.10
N ALA A 162 26.26 7.01 9.55
CA ALA A 162 25.88 6.97 10.97
C ALA A 162 25.82 5.52 11.46
N THR A 163 26.34 5.24 12.66
CA THR A 163 26.36 3.87 13.18
C THR A 163 26.31 3.77 14.72
N THR A 164 25.75 2.66 15.20
CA THR A 164 25.76 2.24 16.62
C THR A 164 26.72 1.08 16.88
N ALA A 165 27.60 0.77 15.93
CA ALA A 165 28.72 -0.14 16.11
C ALA A 165 29.61 0.28 17.30
N SER A 166 30.16 -0.70 18.03
CA SER A 166 31.11 -0.48 19.13
C SER A 166 32.53 -0.14 18.64
N GLY A 167 32.81 -0.26 17.34
CA GLY A 167 34.02 0.26 16.72
C GLY A 167 34.02 0.20 15.19
N ILE A 168 34.82 1.08 14.58
CA ILE A 168 35.07 1.17 13.12
C ILE A 168 36.48 0.62 12.82
N GLY A 169 36.58 -0.35 11.90
CA GLY A 169 37.79 -1.11 11.63
C GLY A 169 38.56 -0.64 10.40
N PHE A 170 39.89 -0.68 10.52
CA PHE A 170 40.89 -0.41 9.49
C PHE A 170 41.80 -1.65 9.34
N GLU A 171 42.69 -1.69 8.34
CA GLU A 171 43.60 -2.84 8.10
C GLU A 171 44.44 -3.24 9.33
N GLN A 172 44.73 -2.28 10.21
CA GLN A 172 45.76 -2.39 11.25
C GLN A 172 45.29 -2.06 12.68
N GLY A 173 43.99 -1.84 12.88
CA GLY A 173 43.39 -1.53 14.18
C GLY A 173 41.92 -1.10 14.11
N TRP A 174 41.36 -0.76 15.28
CA TRP A 174 39.97 -0.29 15.44
C TRP A 174 39.94 1.12 16.04
N PHE A 175 39.05 1.98 15.52
CA PHE A 175 38.53 3.16 16.20
C PHE A 175 37.40 2.71 17.13
N ASN A 176 37.71 2.52 18.40
CA ASN A 176 36.79 2.02 19.43
C ASN A 176 35.81 3.13 19.87
N GLY A 177 34.54 2.78 20.11
CA GLY A 177 33.56 3.65 20.74
C GLY A 177 33.95 4.01 22.17
N SER A 178 34.33 3.02 22.98
CA SER A 178 34.84 3.21 24.35
C SER A 178 36.35 3.04 24.46
N GLY A 179 37.00 3.77 25.38
CA GLY A 179 38.42 3.60 25.71
C GLY A 179 39.39 4.41 24.83
N SER A 180 40.67 4.06 24.88
CA SER A 180 41.75 4.70 24.12
C SER A 180 41.91 4.09 22.72
N ASN A 181 42.49 4.88 21.80
CA ASN A 181 42.78 4.47 20.42
C ASN A 181 44.22 4.81 20.05
N ASP A 182 44.89 3.95 19.29
CA ASP A 182 46.17 4.27 18.66
C ASP A 182 45.91 4.94 17.30
N TYR A 183 45.59 6.23 17.35
CA TYR A 183 45.16 7.01 16.18
C TYR A 183 46.16 6.97 15.01
N ALA A 184 47.46 6.89 15.30
CA ALA A 184 48.50 6.83 14.27
C ALA A 184 48.35 5.60 13.38
N ARG A 185 47.93 4.45 13.95
CA ARG A 185 47.78 3.16 13.24
C ARG A 185 46.50 3.03 12.41
N LEU A 186 45.57 3.98 12.53
CA LEU A 186 44.28 3.97 11.84
C LEU A 186 44.40 4.67 10.47
N VAL A 187 45.26 4.12 9.62
CA VAL A 187 45.61 4.59 8.27
C VAL A 187 44.70 3.98 7.20
N GLY A 188 44.60 4.62 6.03
CA GLY A 188 43.74 4.17 4.94
C GLY A 188 42.25 4.43 5.19
N THR A 189 41.36 3.71 4.50
CA THR A 189 39.90 3.86 4.65
C THR A 189 39.33 2.91 5.72
N PRO A 190 38.20 3.29 6.37
CA PRO A 190 37.35 2.35 7.08
C PRO A 190 36.92 1.18 6.19
N THR A 191 36.88 -0.02 6.75
CA THR A 191 36.48 -1.25 6.02
C THR A 191 35.58 -2.19 6.82
N GLN A 192 35.38 -1.98 8.12
CA GLN A 192 34.60 -2.89 8.98
C GLN A 192 33.85 -2.12 10.07
N PHE A 193 32.77 -2.70 10.58
CA PHE A 193 32.04 -2.22 11.76
C PHE A 193 31.77 -3.40 12.68
N ALA A 194 32.04 -3.28 13.98
CA ALA A 194 31.82 -4.37 14.93
C ALA A 194 30.64 -4.04 15.86
N PHE A 195 29.72 -4.99 16.00
CA PHE A 195 28.56 -4.91 16.87
C PHE A 195 28.74 -5.89 18.04
N THR A 196 29.72 -5.60 18.91
CA THR A 196 30.16 -6.51 20.01
C THR A 196 29.23 -6.54 21.24
N MET A 197 28.00 -6.06 21.08
CA MET A 197 26.90 -6.09 22.06
C MET A 197 25.88 -7.15 21.66
N ALA A 198 25.06 -7.63 22.60
CA ALA A 198 23.88 -8.46 22.26
C ALA A 198 22.75 -7.59 21.67
N GLU A 199 22.47 -6.45 22.28
CA GLU A 199 21.50 -5.46 21.79
C GLU A 199 22.22 -4.13 21.48
N PRO A 200 22.63 -3.89 20.22
CA PRO A 200 23.18 -2.61 19.80
C PRO A 200 22.10 -1.53 19.73
N GLY A 201 22.46 -0.26 19.97
CA GLY A 201 21.49 0.84 19.94
C GLY A 201 20.79 1.01 18.59
N ALA A 202 19.57 1.55 18.62
CA ALA A 202 18.76 1.79 17.42
C ALA A 202 19.22 3.05 16.63
N ILE A 203 18.84 3.13 15.35
CA ILE A 203 18.88 4.36 14.55
C ILE A 203 17.48 4.66 14.01
N ALA A 204 16.97 5.87 14.23
CA ALA A 204 15.74 6.35 13.59
C ALA A 204 15.99 7.64 12.80
N ASN A 205 15.44 7.74 11.59
CA ASN A 205 15.45 8.97 10.79
C ASN A 205 14.05 9.40 10.33
N ALA A 206 13.67 10.61 10.75
CA ALA A 206 12.53 11.37 10.24
C ALA A 206 12.94 12.69 9.55
N GLY A 207 14.24 12.98 9.47
CA GLY A 207 14.78 14.14 8.76
C GLY A 207 14.90 13.92 7.25
N ASN A 208 15.25 14.99 6.53
CA ASN A 208 15.77 14.87 5.16
C ASN A 208 17.31 14.82 5.28
N LEU A 209 17.90 13.68 4.94
CA LEU A 209 19.34 13.49 4.92
C LEU A 209 19.76 13.34 3.46
N SER A 210 20.56 14.28 2.96
CA SER A 210 20.99 14.30 1.56
C SER A 210 22.51 14.43 1.45
N VAL A 211 23.11 13.72 0.50
CA VAL A 211 24.53 13.84 0.14
C VAL A 211 24.70 14.29 -1.31
N SER A 212 25.86 14.86 -1.63
CA SER A 212 26.21 15.25 -3.00
C SER A 212 26.15 14.06 -3.97
N GLU A 213 25.76 14.34 -5.21
CA GLU A 213 25.67 13.37 -6.32
C GLU A 213 26.86 12.38 -6.37
N GLY A 214 26.57 11.10 -6.58
CA GLY A 214 27.56 10.03 -6.68
C GLY A 214 28.21 9.58 -5.37
N HIS A 215 27.72 10.03 -4.20
CA HIS A 215 28.24 9.62 -2.89
C HIS A 215 27.26 8.73 -2.11
N SER A 216 27.74 8.08 -1.05
CA SER A 216 26.95 7.15 -0.23
C SER A 216 26.35 7.82 1.03
N LEU A 217 25.16 7.38 1.42
CA LEU A 217 24.48 7.69 2.68
C LEU A 217 24.13 6.38 3.39
N THR A 218 24.76 6.12 4.53
CA THR A 218 24.76 4.79 5.17
C THR A 218 24.34 4.87 6.64
N LEU A 219 23.30 4.13 7.03
CA LEU A 219 22.79 4.01 8.41
C LEU A 219 22.93 2.55 8.89
N LEU A 220 23.80 2.29 9.88
CA LEU A 220 24.13 0.94 10.38
C LEU A 220 23.84 0.81 11.88
N GLY A 221 22.66 0.29 12.23
CA GLY A 221 22.14 0.22 13.61
C GLY A 221 21.98 -1.21 14.15
N GLY A 222 21.58 -1.35 15.42
CA GLY A 222 21.04 -2.62 15.93
C GLY A 222 19.70 -2.90 15.26
N SER A 223 18.75 -1.97 15.41
CA SER A 223 17.63 -1.75 14.50
C SER A 223 17.79 -0.43 13.74
N VAL A 224 17.15 -0.30 12.57
CA VAL A 224 17.15 0.90 11.74
C VAL A 224 15.74 1.20 11.25
N THR A 225 15.27 2.45 11.40
CA THR A 225 13.95 2.87 10.92
C THR A 225 14.04 4.20 10.17
N ASN A 226 13.64 4.24 8.91
CA ASN A 226 13.42 5.49 8.17
C ASN A 226 11.92 5.77 8.01
N THR A 227 11.53 7.01 8.29
CA THR A 227 10.22 7.62 7.96
C THR A 227 10.38 8.99 7.29
N GLY A 228 11.61 9.49 7.22
CA GLY A 228 11.96 10.75 6.57
C GLY A 228 12.33 10.57 5.10
N GLU A 229 13.21 11.45 4.63
CA GLU A 229 13.69 11.48 3.25
C GLU A 229 15.20 11.21 3.23
N LEU A 230 15.64 10.28 2.40
CA LEU A 230 17.05 9.98 2.16
C LEU A 230 17.33 10.25 0.68
N SER A 231 18.34 11.05 0.35
CA SER A 231 18.69 11.37 -1.04
C SER A 231 20.19 11.27 -1.29
N ALA A 232 20.57 10.44 -2.26
CA ALA A 232 21.94 10.28 -2.74
C ALA A 232 21.92 10.10 -4.28
N PRO A 233 21.67 11.17 -5.06
CA PRO A 233 21.42 11.08 -6.51
C PRO A 233 22.58 10.40 -7.25
N ALA A 234 22.28 9.38 -8.07
CA ALA A 234 23.25 8.49 -8.72
C ALA A 234 24.31 7.87 -7.77
N GLY A 235 24.06 7.87 -6.46
CA GLY A 235 24.97 7.44 -5.40
C GLY A 235 24.50 6.12 -4.78
N GLN A 236 24.57 6.02 -3.45
CA GLN A 236 24.08 4.84 -2.73
C GLN A 236 23.37 5.21 -1.43
N ILE A 237 22.20 4.62 -1.17
CA ILE A 237 21.57 4.60 0.16
C ILE A 237 21.72 3.18 0.73
N THR A 238 22.20 3.07 1.97
CA THR A 238 22.32 1.80 2.68
C THR A 238 21.66 1.89 4.05
N LEU A 239 20.55 1.18 4.24
CA LEU A 239 19.96 0.90 5.54
C LEU A 239 20.33 -0.51 5.95
N THR A 240 20.96 -0.68 7.12
CA THR A 240 21.28 -2.03 7.61
C THR A 240 21.11 -2.13 9.12
N ALA A 241 20.21 -3.01 9.54
CA ALA A 241 20.09 -3.47 10.91
C ALA A 241 21.00 -4.69 11.13
N VAL A 242 21.59 -4.78 12.31
CA VAL A 242 22.63 -5.79 12.62
C VAL A 242 22.34 -6.40 13.98
N SER A 243 21.88 -7.65 13.98
CA SER A 243 21.72 -8.46 15.18
C SER A 243 23.04 -8.57 15.97
N GLY A 244 22.97 -8.70 17.29
CA GLY A 244 24.15 -8.62 18.15
C GLY A 244 25.26 -9.66 17.89
N ALA A 245 26.45 -9.36 18.42
CA ALA A 245 27.67 -10.15 18.31
C ALA A 245 28.17 -10.41 16.87
N ASN A 246 27.78 -9.57 15.92
CA ASN A 246 28.20 -9.64 14.51
C ASN A 246 29.24 -8.57 14.13
N ARG A 247 29.91 -8.78 13.01
CA ARG A 247 30.78 -7.82 12.32
C ARG A 247 30.30 -7.60 10.89
N VAL A 248 30.12 -6.33 10.52
CA VAL A 248 29.90 -5.90 9.14
C VAL A 248 31.26 -5.64 8.47
N ARG A 249 31.42 -6.04 7.20
CA ARG A 249 32.63 -5.81 6.39
C ARG A 249 32.23 -5.13 5.09
N LEU A 250 32.98 -4.11 4.69
CA LEU A 250 32.91 -3.47 3.38
C LEU A 250 33.94 -4.15 2.47
N SER A 251 33.50 -4.62 1.29
CA SER A 251 34.38 -5.23 0.28
C SER A 251 35.57 -4.36 -0.09
N GLN A 252 36.76 -4.96 -0.24
CA GLN A 252 37.98 -4.23 -0.60
C GLN A 252 38.01 -3.78 -2.07
N VAL A 253 38.69 -2.67 -2.32
CA VAL A 253 38.89 -2.07 -3.65
C VAL A 253 39.50 -3.09 -4.63
N GLY A 254 38.70 -3.53 -5.59
CA GLY A 254 39.09 -4.53 -6.60
C GLY A 254 38.08 -5.68 -6.76
N HIS A 255 37.13 -5.83 -5.84
CA HIS A 255 36.00 -6.75 -5.95
C HIS A 255 34.69 -5.98 -6.15
N LEU A 256 33.64 -6.69 -6.58
CA LEU A 256 32.27 -6.17 -6.62
C LEU A 256 31.80 -5.84 -5.20
N LEU A 257 30.94 -4.82 -5.08
CA LEU A 257 30.52 -4.24 -3.80
C LEU A 257 29.75 -5.28 -2.97
N SER A 258 30.32 -5.69 -1.83
CA SER A 258 29.66 -6.55 -0.84
C SER A 258 29.69 -5.94 0.57
N LEU A 259 28.64 -6.23 1.33
CA LEU A 259 28.44 -5.83 2.72
C LEU A 259 28.29 -7.10 3.57
N GLU A 260 29.38 -7.78 3.89
CA GLU A 260 29.32 -9.08 4.58
C GLU A 260 28.99 -8.90 6.07
N ILE A 261 27.99 -9.62 6.59
CA ILE A 261 27.75 -9.75 8.05
C ILE A 261 28.24 -11.12 8.50
N GLU A 262 29.18 -11.14 9.46
CA GLU A 262 29.77 -12.37 10.01
C GLU A 262 29.62 -12.43 11.54
N PRO A 263 29.21 -13.58 12.12
CA PRO A 263 29.26 -13.80 13.57
C PRO A 263 30.68 -13.69 14.13
N ILE A 264 30.84 -12.94 15.22
CA ILE A 264 32.12 -12.81 15.93
C ILE A 264 32.40 -14.10 16.70
N ALA A 265 33.13 -15.02 16.06
CA ALA A 265 33.54 -16.27 16.66
C ALA A 265 34.22 -16.09 18.03
N ALA A 266 33.89 -16.94 19.00
CA ALA A 266 34.34 -16.83 20.39
C ALA A 266 35.87 -16.88 20.60
N ASN A 267 36.64 -17.30 19.58
CA ASN A 267 38.11 -17.27 19.56
C ASN A 267 38.70 -16.04 18.86
N ALA A 268 37.90 -15.23 18.15
CA ALA A 268 38.31 -14.03 17.43
C ALA A 268 38.21 -12.74 18.28
N GLN A 269 37.59 -12.82 19.47
CA GLN A 269 37.36 -11.70 20.39
C GLN A 269 38.63 -10.94 20.81
N SER A 270 39.81 -11.55 20.70
CA SER A 270 41.10 -10.92 20.99
C SER A 270 41.55 -9.86 19.96
N ASN A 271 40.86 -9.75 18.81
CA ASN A 271 41.16 -8.79 17.74
C ASN A 271 39.93 -7.95 17.35
N GLN A 272 38.98 -7.79 18.28
CA GLN A 272 37.77 -6.97 18.16
C GLN A 272 37.85 -5.78 19.13
N PRO A 273 37.05 -4.71 18.93
CA PRO A 273 36.91 -3.67 19.95
C PRO A 273 36.27 -4.26 21.21
N ALA A 274 36.60 -3.69 22.37
CA ALA A 274 35.95 -4.09 23.62
C ALA A 274 34.43 -3.84 23.53
N SER A 275 33.63 -4.73 24.13
CA SER A 275 32.19 -4.51 24.27
C SER A 275 31.91 -3.19 24.99
N TRP A 276 30.96 -2.42 24.44
CA TRP A 276 30.41 -1.26 25.09
C TRP A 276 29.75 -1.68 26.42
N THR A 277 29.91 -0.86 27.46
CA THR A 277 29.51 -1.18 28.84
C THR A 277 28.60 -0.12 29.48
N LEU A 278 28.27 0.93 28.72
CA LEU A 278 27.22 1.89 29.05
C LEU A 278 25.89 1.42 28.42
N PRO A 279 24.75 2.00 28.77
CA PRO A 279 23.48 1.65 28.15
C PRO A 279 23.48 1.84 26.62
N THR A 280 22.55 1.13 25.99
CA THR A 280 22.05 1.36 24.64
C THR A 280 20.56 1.67 24.72
N ALA A 281 20.04 2.50 23.82
CA ALA A 281 18.62 2.81 23.73
C ALA A 281 17.94 1.97 22.64
N SER A 282 16.81 1.35 22.98
CA SER A 282 15.91 0.73 22.01
C SER A 282 15.05 1.78 21.27
N LEU A 283 14.22 1.37 20.31
CA LEU A 283 13.44 2.32 19.50
C LEU A 283 12.39 3.10 20.34
N PRO A 284 11.57 2.48 21.23
CA PRO A 284 10.81 3.14 22.28
C PRO A 284 11.60 4.16 23.11
N GLU A 285 12.82 3.83 23.52
CA GLU A 285 13.64 4.68 24.38
C GLU A 285 14.17 5.92 23.64
N LEU A 286 14.52 5.79 22.35
CA LEU A 286 14.83 6.95 21.51
C LEU A 286 13.63 7.88 21.31
N LEU A 287 12.43 7.31 21.10
CA LEU A 287 11.21 8.08 20.87
C LEU A 287 10.68 8.77 22.14
N THR A 288 10.87 8.17 23.31
CA THR A 288 10.48 8.73 24.62
C THR A 288 11.55 9.63 25.25
N GLY A 289 12.82 9.52 24.83
CA GLY A 289 13.95 10.29 25.35
C GLY A 289 13.95 11.79 25.05
N GLY A 290 12.94 12.33 24.38
CA GLY A 290 12.80 13.76 24.08
C GLY A 290 11.39 14.18 23.67
N ASN A 291 11.21 15.47 23.37
CA ASN A 291 9.94 16.04 22.88
C ASN A 291 9.65 15.66 21.41
N ALA A 292 9.83 14.39 21.04
CA ALA A 292 9.82 13.89 19.65
C ALA A 292 8.50 13.22 19.24
N SER A 293 7.61 12.94 20.19
CA SER A 293 6.36 12.15 20.09
C SER A 293 5.26 12.67 19.15
N SER A 294 5.60 13.52 18.19
CA SER A 294 4.69 14.02 17.13
C SER A 294 5.44 14.44 15.86
N ALA A 295 6.70 14.02 15.67
CA ALA A 295 7.58 14.54 14.61
C ALA A 295 8.48 13.47 13.95
N THR A 296 8.11 12.20 14.08
CA THR A 296 8.96 11.04 13.73
C THR A 296 8.33 10.06 12.75
N GLY A 297 7.09 10.28 12.28
CA GLY A 297 6.32 9.25 11.56
C GLY A 297 6.06 7.99 12.39
N LEU A 298 6.36 8.05 13.69
CA LEU A 298 6.34 6.95 14.66
C LEU A 298 5.67 7.45 15.94
N ARG A 299 4.76 6.66 16.52
CA ARG A 299 4.24 6.88 17.88
C ARG A 299 4.53 5.65 18.75
N LEU A 300 4.47 5.84 20.06
CA LEU A 300 4.43 4.74 21.02
C LEU A 300 2.96 4.44 21.33
N ASN A 301 2.57 3.17 21.30
CA ASN A 301 1.25 2.74 21.72
C ASN A 301 1.14 2.72 23.28
N PRO A 302 -0.06 2.60 23.87
CA PRO A 302 -0.23 2.59 25.33
C PRO A 302 0.45 1.42 26.04
N ASP A 303 0.70 0.32 25.33
CA ASP A 303 1.25 -0.93 25.84
C ASP A 303 2.80 -0.96 25.78
N GLY A 304 3.41 0.00 25.06
CA GLY A 304 4.86 0.25 25.03
C GLY A 304 5.55 -0.11 23.71
N GLU A 305 4.80 -0.50 22.69
CA GLU A 305 5.32 -0.86 21.36
C GLU A 305 5.37 0.38 20.44
N VAL A 306 6.16 0.31 19.37
CA VAL A 306 6.30 1.40 18.39
C VAL A 306 5.44 1.11 17.18
N GLU A 307 4.74 2.12 16.66
CA GLU A 307 3.94 2.00 15.45
C GLU A 307 4.15 3.16 14.47
N LEU A 308 3.95 2.90 13.19
CA LEU A 308 3.97 3.91 12.12
C LEU A 308 2.71 4.77 12.16
N VAL A 309 2.90 6.08 12.06
CA VAL A 309 1.81 7.07 12.05
C VAL A 309 1.31 7.23 10.61
N GLY A 310 0.05 6.86 10.39
CA GLY A 310 -0.54 6.70 9.07
C GLY A 310 -1.22 5.33 9.01
N SER A 311 -0.41 4.29 8.79
CA SER A 311 -0.84 2.89 8.72
C SER A 311 -1.10 2.17 10.05
N GLY A 312 -0.57 2.63 11.19
CA GLY A 312 -0.76 1.98 12.50
C GLY A 312 0.01 0.66 12.68
N ILE A 313 0.92 0.34 11.76
CA ILE A 313 1.71 -0.89 11.75
C ILE A 313 2.76 -0.85 12.88
N GLN A 314 2.72 -1.85 13.76
CA GLN A 314 3.69 -2.07 14.84
C GLN A 314 5.05 -2.50 14.25
N ILE A 315 6.11 -1.83 14.70
CA ILE A 315 7.50 -2.15 14.41
C ILE A 315 8.07 -2.98 15.57
N PRO A 316 8.66 -4.17 15.31
CA PRO A 316 9.27 -4.98 16.35
C PRO A 316 10.50 -4.31 16.98
N ASP A 317 10.52 -4.11 18.29
CA ASP A 317 11.66 -3.56 19.03
C ASP A 317 12.69 -4.65 19.37
N GLN A 318 13.43 -5.11 18.34
CA GLN A 318 14.53 -6.05 18.49
C GLN A 318 15.67 -5.74 17.49
N ALA A 319 16.90 -6.15 17.82
CA ALA A 319 18.03 -6.03 16.90
C ALA A 319 17.83 -6.90 15.65
N GLY A 320 18.39 -6.45 14.52
CA GLY A 320 18.21 -7.09 13.20
C GLY A 320 17.03 -6.54 12.38
N VAL A 321 16.18 -5.68 12.93
CA VAL A 321 15.00 -5.13 12.23
C VAL A 321 15.34 -3.84 11.45
N ALA A 322 15.15 -3.85 10.13
CA ALA A 322 15.31 -2.70 9.24
C ALA A 322 13.98 -2.31 8.57
N ILE A 323 13.47 -1.12 8.90
CA ILE A 323 12.23 -0.57 8.36
C ILE A 323 12.52 0.64 7.47
N ALA A 324 11.94 0.65 6.27
CA ALA A 324 11.92 1.77 5.35
C ALA A 324 10.49 2.26 5.12
N SER A 325 10.29 3.55 5.28
CA SER A 325 9.07 4.30 4.99
C SER A 325 9.48 5.70 4.52
N GLY A 326 8.61 6.40 3.79
CA GLY A 326 8.95 7.69 3.17
C GLY A 326 9.85 7.54 1.94
N ASN A 327 10.59 8.60 1.59
CA ASN A 327 11.30 8.70 0.31
C ASN A 327 12.76 8.24 0.41
N LEU A 328 13.19 7.35 -0.49
CA LEU A 328 14.59 6.96 -0.70
C LEU A 328 14.97 7.22 -2.17
N ASP A 329 15.64 8.34 -2.44
CA ASP A 329 15.98 8.80 -3.79
C ASP A 329 17.48 8.62 -4.10
N VAL A 330 17.78 7.79 -5.09
CA VAL A 330 19.10 7.67 -5.73
C VAL A 330 19.03 7.92 -7.24
N SER A 331 17.94 8.53 -7.71
CA SER A 331 17.66 8.73 -9.14
C SER A 331 18.71 9.61 -9.84
N SER A 332 18.71 9.62 -11.17
CA SER A 332 19.54 10.55 -11.95
C SER A 332 18.83 11.11 -13.18
N THR A 333 18.68 12.43 -13.21
CA THR A 333 18.25 13.18 -14.40
C THR A 333 19.42 13.61 -15.30
N ALA A 334 20.66 13.21 -14.97
CA ALA A 334 21.84 13.59 -15.74
C ALA A 334 21.93 12.82 -17.08
N PRO A 335 22.19 13.49 -18.23
CA PRO A 335 22.15 12.84 -19.54
C PRO A 335 23.14 11.67 -19.71
N GLY A 336 22.61 10.46 -19.85
CA GLY A 336 23.41 9.24 -20.02
C GLY A 336 23.99 8.66 -18.73
N GLN A 337 23.49 9.10 -17.57
CA GLN A 337 23.84 8.59 -16.26
C GLN A 337 22.75 7.66 -15.72
N ALA A 338 23.15 6.55 -15.11
CA ALA A 338 22.21 5.62 -14.50
C ALA A 338 21.73 6.12 -13.13
N GLY A 339 20.61 5.56 -12.65
CA GLY A 339 20.22 5.64 -11.24
C GLY A 339 21.23 4.92 -10.35
N GLY A 340 21.26 5.31 -9.07
CA GLY A 340 22.16 4.75 -8.06
C GLY A 340 21.68 3.43 -7.44
N THR A 341 22.15 3.15 -6.23
CA THR A 341 21.89 1.88 -5.53
C THR A 341 21.19 2.08 -4.19
N VAL A 342 20.15 1.31 -3.88
CA VAL A 342 19.51 1.26 -2.55
C VAL A 342 19.64 -0.14 -1.97
N HIS A 343 20.22 -0.27 -0.78
CA HIS A 343 20.26 -1.51 0.00
C HIS A 343 19.42 -1.34 1.28
N ILE A 344 18.50 -2.25 1.55
CA ILE A 344 17.72 -2.32 2.80
C ILE A 344 17.85 -3.74 3.35
N LEU A 345 18.62 -3.89 4.43
CA LEU A 345 19.13 -5.17 4.90
C LEU A 345 18.95 -5.34 6.41
N GLY A 346 18.70 -6.56 6.84
CA GLY A 346 18.48 -6.95 8.23
C GLY A 346 18.15 -8.43 8.31
N ASP A 347 17.91 -8.92 9.51
CA ASP A 347 17.27 -10.23 9.74
C ASP A 347 15.77 -10.15 9.37
N ILE A 348 15.14 -9.02 9.70
CA ILE A 348 13.76 -8.70 9.33
C ILE A 348 13.76 -7.36 8.57
N VAL A 349 13.14 -7.34 7.40
CA VAL A 349 13.05 -6.14 6.54
C VAL A 349 11.59 -5.78 6.26
N GLY A 350 11.23 -4.51 6.46
CA GLY A 350 9.88 -4.01 6.19
C GLY A 350 9.88 -2.73 5.36
N LEU A 351 9.17 -2.73 4.23
CA LEU A 351 8.85 -1.54 3.42
C LEU A 351 7.39 -1.19 3.64
N VAL A 352 7.14 0.02 4.17
CA VAL A 352 5.81 0.48 4.57
C VAL A 352 5.60 1.91 4.09
N GLU A 353 4.71 2.12 3.12
CA GLU A 353 4.54 3.42 2.45
C GLU A 353 5.89 3.96 1.92
N ALA A 354 6.79 3.05 1.50
CA ALA A 354 8.14 3.36 1.06
C ALA A 354 8.14 3.74 -0.43
N ASN A 355 8.68 4.90 -0.76
CA ASN A 355 8.84 5.37 -2.14
C ASN A 355 10.33 5.41 -2.49
N ILE A 356 10.80 4.38 -3.20
CA ILE A 356 12.21 4.19 -3.58
C ILE A 356 12.37 4.56 -5.06
N ASP A 357 13.16 5.57 -5.37
CA ASP A 357 13.46 5.97 -6.76
C ASP A 357 14.94 5.77 -7.08
N ALA A 358 15.21 4.79 -7.94
CA ALA A 358 16.51 4.50 -8.55
C ALA A 358 16.44 4.60 -10.09
N SER A 359 15.54 5.42 -10.64
CA SER A 359 15.43 5.65 -12.09
C SER A 359 16.61 6.48 -12.64
N GLY A 360 16.86 6.37 -13.94
CA GLY A 360 17.85 7.19 -14.63
C GLY A 360 17.86 6.98 -16.13
N GLN A 361 18.89 7.44 -16.84
CA GLN A 361 19.11 7.09 -18.26
C GLN A 361 19.76 5.70 -18.36
N GLY A 362 19.12 4.74 -17.70
CA GLY A 362 19.62 3.46 -17.23
C GLY A 362 19.17 3.28 -15.78
N GLY A 363 18.34 2.29 -15.51
CA GLY A 363 17.85 2.04 -14.16
C GLY A 363 18.94 1.60 -13.20
N GLY A 364 18.82 2.00 -11.94
CA GLY A 364 19.73 1.67 -10.86
C GLY A 364 19.51 0.27 -10.28
N THR A 365 19.85 0.08 -9.00
CA THR A 365 19.72 -1.22 -8.32
C THR A 365 19.09 -1.06 -6.94
N VAL A 366 18.04 -1.84 -6.65
CA VAL A 366 17.36 -1.85 -5.35
C VAL A 366 17.39 -3.29 -4.79
N LEU A 367 18.01 -3.47 -3.63
CA LEU A 367 18.15 -4.76 -2.95
C LEU A 367 17.48 -4.69 -1.58
N VAL A 368 16.49 -5.56 -1.34
CA VAL A 368 15.67 -5.60 -0.12
C VAL A 368 15.71 -7.02 0.44
N GLY A 369 16.32 -7.19 1.62
CA GLY A 369 16.42 -8.49 2.28
C GLY A 369 17.38 -9.51 1.63
N GLY A 370 18.10 -9.17 0.56
CA GLY A 370 19.12 -10.04 -0.03
C GLY A 370 19.61 -9.59 -1.41
N ASP A 371 20.37 -10.47 -2.07
CA ASP A 371 20.72 -10.43 -3.49
C ASP A 371 20.15 -11.70 -4.18
N TYR A 372 20.35 -11.83 -5.49
CA TYR A 372 19.73 -12.82 -6.37
C TYR A 372 19.83 -14.27 -5.87
N GLN A 373 18.67 -14.93 -5.78
CA GLN A 373 18.46 -16.28 -5.26
C GLN A 373 19.00 -16.52 -3.84
N GLY A 374 19.16 -15.45 -3.05
CA GLY A 374 19.79 -15.46 -1.73
C GLY A 374 21.30 -15.72 -1.75
N GLU A 375 21.92 -15.73 -2.93
CA GLU A 375 23.30 -16.14 -3.13
C GLU A 375 24.27 -14.95 -3.13
N GLY A 376 25.54 -15.24 -2.86
CA GLY A 376 26.64 -14.25 -2.95
C GLY A 376 27.22 -13.85 -1.60
N SER A 377 27.12 -12.57 -1.24
CA SER A 377 27.83 -11.99 -0.08
C SER A 377 27.13 -10.79 0.58
N ILE A 378 25.88 -10.55 0.22
CA ILE A 378 24.96 -9.64 0.91
C ILE A 378 24.11 -10.51 1.85
N PRO A 379 23.88 -10.11 3.12
CA PRO A 379 23.06 -10.83 4.07
C PRO A 379 21.64 -11.02 3.56
N THR A 380 21.13 -12.24 3.74
CA THR A 380 19.73 -12.58 3.59
C THR A 380 18.96 -12.24 4.87
N ALA A 381 17.73 -11.76 4.72
CA ALA A 381 16.75 -11.63 5.79
C ALA A 381 16.05 -12.98 6.01
N SER A 382 15.69 -13.33 7.24
CA SER A 382 14.73 -14.41 7.48
C SER A 382 13.35 -14.03 6.95
N ARG A 383 12.90 -12.78 7.15
CA ARG A 383 11.58 -12.31 6.70
C ARG A 383 11.64 -10.92 6.05
N THR A 384 10.99 -10.77 4.91
CA THR A 384 10.88 -9.51 4.16
C THR A 384 9.42 -9.21 3.81
N TRP A 385 8.96 -8.02 4.18
CA TRP A 385 7.59 -7.56 3.91
C TRP A 385 7.58 -6.24 3.14
N VAL A 386 6.70 -6.12 2.15
CA VAL A 386 6.49 -4.90 1.35
C VAL A 386 4.99 -4.63 1.24
N ASN A 387 4.51 -3.60 1.92
CA ASN A 387 3.09 -3.26 1.96
C ASN A 387 2.58 -2.72 0.60
N ARG A 388 1.25 -2.61 0.46
CA ARG A 388 0.59 -2.28 -0.82
C ARG A 388 0.92 -0.89 -1.36
N ASP A 389 1.14 0.05 -0.46
CA ASP A 389 1.39 1.46 -0.79
C ASP A 389 2.88 1.77 -1.02
N SER A 390 3.76 0.77 -0.92
CA SER A 390 5.17 0.90 -1.27
C SER A 390 5.39 0.84 -2.80
N ILE A 391 6.23 1.75 -3.29
CA ILE A 391 6.55 1.96 -4.71
C ILE A 391 8.07 1.91 -4.87
N ILE A 392 8.55 1.15 -5.85
CA ILE A 392 9.97 1.03 -6.20
C ILE A 392 10.13 1.30 -7.70
N SER A 393 10.89 2.32 -8.06
CA SER A 393 11.25 2.64 -9.45
C SER A 393 12.73 2.37 -9.70
N ALA A 394 13.01 1.76 -10.85
CA ALA A 394 14.33 1.58 -11.44
C ALA A 394 14.22 1.73 -12.97
N ASP A 395 13.43 2.70 -13.44
CA ASP A 395 13.14 2.90 -14.86
C ASP A 395 14.33 3.48 -15.66
N GLY A 396 14.42 3.11 -16.94
CA GLY A 396 15.50 3.47 -17.88
C GLY A 396 15.39 4.84 -18.57
N GLY A 397 14.41 5.67 -18.19
CA GLY A 397 14.28 7.06 -18.68
C GLY A 397 13.96 7.14 -20.18
N ASP A 398 14.68 7.98 -20.94
CA ASP A 398 14.45 8.05 -22.39
C ASP A 398 15.08 6.86 -23.15
N ARG A 399 16.29 6.47 -22.77
CA ARG A 399 17.22 5.71 -23.65
C ARG A 399 18.02 4.60 -22.96
N GLY A 400 17.85 4.41 -21.66
CA GLY A 400 18.51 3.34 -20.91
C GLY A 400 17.67 2.08 -20.82
N ASN A 401 18.30 0.99 -20.38
CA ASN A 401 17.56 -0.19 -19.95
C ASN A 401 16.92 0.06 -18.58
N GLY A 402 15.88 -0.68 -18.24
CA GLY A 402 15.42 -0.80 -16.86
C GLY A 402 16.49 -1.42 -15.96
N GLY A 403 16.39 -1.14 -14.66
CA GLY A 403 17.38 -1.51 -13.64
C GLY A 403 17.19 -2.91 -13.07
N ARG A 404 17.64 -3.10 -11.82
CA ARG A 404 17.59 -4.37 -11.09
C ARG A 404 16.89 -4.17 -9.74
N VAL A 405 15.81 -4.91 -9.47
CA VAL A 405 15.12 -4.88 -8.18
C VAL A 405 15.01 -6.30 -7.62
N ILE A 406 15.41 -6.50 -6.37
CA ILE A 406 15.36 -7.81 -5.70
C ILE A 406 14.72 -7.65 -4.33
N ILE A 407 13.67 -8.43 -4.09
CA ILE A 407 13.00 -8.62 -2.80
C ILE A 407 13.24 -10.09 -2.41
N TRP A 408 14.03 -10.32 -1.36
CA TRP A 408 14.43 -11.68 -0.94
C TRP A 408 14.12 -11.94 0.54
N ALA A 409 13.84 -13.20 0.90
CA ALA A 409 13.91 -13.71 2.27
C ALA A 409 14.20 -15.22 2.32
N ASP A 410 14.83 -15.69 3.40
CA ASP A 410 15.16 -17.12 3.62
C ASP A 410 14.02 -17.93 4.24
N GLU A 411 13.13 -17.34 5.04
CA GLU A 411 11.88 -17.98 5.49
C GLU A 411 10.70 -17.49 4.63
N THR A 412 10.33 -16.21 4.73
CA THR A 412 9.09 -15.69 4.13
C THR A 412 9.27 -14.30 3.50
N ALA A 413 9.01 -14.21 2.20
CA ALA A 413 8.91 -12.95 1.47
C ALA A 413 7.45 -12.64 1.12
N ALA A 414 6.94 -11.47 1.51
CA ALA A 414 5.55 -11.09 1.30
C ALA A 414 5.46 -9.70 0.65
N PHE A 415 5.03 -9.66 -0.62
CA PHE A 415 5.08 -8.49 -1.49
C PHE A 415 3.68 -8.11 -2.01
N GLN A 416 3.20 -6.94 -1.59
CA GLN A 416 1.94 -6.34 -2.04
C GLN A 416 2.12 -5.03 -2.81
N GLY A 417 3.33 -4.44 -2.81
CA GLY A 417 3.61 -3.12 -3.38
C GLY A 417 3.70 -3.07 -4.91
N SER A 418 4.40 -2.07 -5.44
CA SER A 418 4.61 -1.91 -6.88
C SER A 418 6.09 -1.70 -7.23
N ILE A 419 6.55 -2.39 -8.28
CA ILE A 419 7.90 -2.26 -8.84
C ILE A 419 7.78 -1.85 -10.32
N SER A 420 8.56 -0.85 -10.73
CA SER A 420 8.77 -0.48 -12.12
C SER A 420 10.26 -0.54 -12.45
N ALA A 421 10.61 -1.23 -13.52
CA ALA A 421 11.96 -1.29 -14.10
C ALA A 421 11.83 -1.34 -15.63
N GLN A 422 11.18 -0.34 -16.21
CA GLN A 422 10.86 -0.24 -17.63
C GLN A 422 12.07 0.15 -18.47
N GLY A 423 12.13 -0.38 -19.70
CA GLY A 423 13.06 0.08 -20.74
C GLY A 423 12.66 1.44 -21.29
N GLY A 424 13.65 2.28 -21.61
CA GLY A 424 13.42 3.70 -21.91
C GLY A 424 12.53 3.96 -23.13
N GLU A 425 11.74 5.03 -23.08
CA GLU A 425 10.65 5.31 -24.04
C GLU A 425 11.10 5.28 -25.51
N ILE A 426 12.31 5.77 -25.81
CA ILE A 426 12.87 5.90 -27.16
C ILE A 426 13.71 4.68 -27.53
N SER A 427 14.38 4.06 -26.56
CA SER A 427 15.17 2.84 -26.74
C SER A 427 15.59 2.24 -25.41
N GLY A 428 15.59 0.93 -25.28
CA GLY A 428 16.15 0.24 -24.11
C GLY A 428 15.36 -1.01 -23.77
N ASN A 429 16.04 -2.01 -23.23
CA ASN A 429 15.41 -3.24 -22.75
C ASN A 429 14.80 -3.03 -21.37
N GLY A 430 13.79 -3.82 -21.02
CA GLY A 430 13.29 -3.89 -19.65
C GLY A 430 14.32 -4.39 -18.66
N GLY A 431 14.11 -4.09 -17.39
CA GLY A 431 14.97 -4.47 -16.28
C GLY A 431 14.77 -5.91 -15.80
N PHE A 432 15.44 -6.24 -14.71
CA PHE A 432 15.28 -7.51 -14.00
C PHE A 432 14.66 -7.27 -12.64
N VAL A 433 13.60 -8.03 -12.32
CA VAL A 433 12.92 -8.00 -11.03
C VAL A 433 12.81 -9.40 -10.47
N GLU A 434 13.09 -9.55 -9.19
CA GLU A 434 12.98 -10.80 -8.44
C GLU A 434 12.19 -10.53 -7.16
N VAL A 435 11.21 -11.39 -6.87
CA VAL A 435 10.39 -11.31 -5.66
C VAL A 435 10.20 -12.71 -5.12
N SER A 436 11.08 -13.11 -4.20
CA SER A 436 11.25 -14.52 -3.83
C SER A 436 11.44 -14.71 -2.34
N GLY A 437 10.83 -15.77 -1.82
CA GLY A 437 11.06 -16.27 -0.47
C GLY A 437 11.42 -17.74 -0.55
N ARG A 438 12.57 -18.10 0.04
CA ARG A 438 13.21 -19.41 -0.14
C ARG A 438 12.38 -20.58 0.37
N GLU A 439 11.69 -20.42 1.50
CA GLU A 439 10.65 -21.37 1.94
C GLU A 439 9.27 -20.94 1.41
N ASN A 440 8.78 -19.78 1.87
CA ASN A 440 7.45 -19.26 1.57
C ASN A 440 7.54 -17.92 0.80
N LEU A 441 6.71 -17.76 -0.22
CA LEU A 441 6.47 -16.50 -0.93
C LEU A 441 4.99 -16.13 -0.82
N ILE A 442 4.65 -14.84 -0.79
CA ILE A 442 3.29 -14.33 -0.96
C ILE A 442 3.35 -13.14 -1.91
N PHE A 443 2.70 -13.25 -3.07
CA PHE A 443 2.81 -12.28 -4.16
C PHE A 443 1.45 -11.71 -4.55
N ARG A 444 1.19 -10.45 -4.21
CA ARG A 444 -0.03 -9.69 -4.58
C ARG A 444 0.27 -8.34 -5.25
N GLY A 445 1.54 -7.95 -5.28
CA GLY A 445 1.97 -6.67 -5.84
C GLY A 445 1.98 -6.64 -7.37
N ARG A 446 2.41 -5.51 -7.92
CA ARG A 446 2.53 -5.29 -9.37
C ARG A 446 3.98 -5.11 -9.76
N VAL A 447 4.40 -5.71 -10.87
CA VAL A 447 5.74 -5.55 -11.44
C VAL A 447 5.60 -5.13 -12.89
N ASN A 448 6.37 -4.13 -13.31
CA ASN A 448 6.44 -3.69 -14.70
C ASN A 448 7.89 -3.66 -15.20
N THR A 449 8.24 -4.59 -16.08
CA THR A 449 9.56 -4.70 -16.74
C THR A 449 9.44 -4.51 -18.26
N SER A 450 8.41 -3.78 -18.70
CA SER A 450 8.10 -3.65 -20.12
C SER A 450 9.07 -2.73 -20.86
N ALA A 451 9.09 -2.83 -22.19
CA ALA A 451 9.92 -1.97 -23.05
C ALA A 451 9.21 -1.70 -24.38
N SER A 452 8.84 -0.44 -24.61
CA SER A 452 8.14 -0.02 -25.85
C SER A 452 9.05 -0.07 -27.09
N ASN A 453 10.37 0.08 -26.91
CA ASN A 453 11.36 0.14 -27.99
C ASN A 453 12.62 -0.72 -27.68
N GLY A 454 12.40 -1.89 -27.08
CA GLY A 454 13.44 -2.88 -26.77
C GLY A 454 12.86 -4.25 -26.43
N GLN A 455 13.68 -5.14 -25.89
CA GLN A 455 13.22 -6.43 -25.38
C GLN A 455 12.54 -6.26 -24.03
N ALA A 456 11.45 -7.01 -23.78
CA ALA A 456 10.86 -7.13 -22.46
C ALA A 456 11.91 -7.61 -21.42
N GLY A 457 11.84 -7.03 -20.22
CA GLY A 457 12.60 -7.49 -19.06
C GLY A 457 11.93 -8.68 -18.38
N THR A 458 12.39 -9.08 -17.20
CA THR A 458 11.97 -10.34 -16.55
C THR A 458 11.54 -10.14 -15.11
N LEU A 459 10.43 -10.77 -14.72
CA LEU A 459 10.09 -11.09 -13.33
C LEU A 459 10.45 -12.56 -13.04
N LEU A 460 11.25 -12.78 -11.99
CA LEU A 460 11.55 -14.09 -11.40
C LEU A 460 10.81 -14.27 -10.08
N LEU A 461 10.15 -15.42 -9.90
CA LEU A 461 9.63 -15.93 -8.62
C LEU A 461 10.13 -17.38 -8.43
N ASP A 462 10.89 -17.70 -7.37
CA ASP A 462 11.52 -19.02 -7.19
C ASP A 462 11.45 -19.70 -5.78
N PRO A 463 10.25 -19.83 -5.16
CA PRO A 463 10.06 -20.52 -3.88
C PRO A 463 10.10 -22.07 -3.97
N VAL A 464 9.89 -22.78 -2.84
CA VAL A 464 9.93 -24.26 -2.82
C VAL A 464 8.87 -24.90 -3.70
N ASN A 465 7.61 -24.46 -3.60
CA ASN A 465 6.50 -24.90 -4.44
C ASN A 465 5.71 -23.68 -4.90
N ILE A 466 5.11 -23.75 -6.09
CA ILE A 466 4.24 -22.71 -6.64
C ILE A 466 2.87 -23.34 -6.91
N THR A 467 1.81 -22.76 -6.39
CA THR A 467 0.41 -23.14 -6.65
C THR A 467 -0.32 -21.94 -7.26
N VAL A 468 -0.85 -22.09 -8.47
CA VAL A 468 -1.74 -21.11 -9.08
C VAL A 468 -3.18 -21.56 -8.83
N VAL A 469 -4.02 -20.73 -8.20
CA VAL A 469 -5.45 -21.02 -7.98
C VAL A 469 -6.35 -20.07 -8.76
N ALA A 470 -7.59 -20.50 -9.00
CA ALA A 470 -8.54 -19.75 -9.82
C ALA A 470 -9.02 -18.44 -9.16
N GLY A 471 -9.35 -17.44 -9.97
CA GLY A 471 -9.96 -16.19 -9.54
C GLY A 471 -8.97 -15.15 -9.01
N THR A 472 -9.39 -14.37 -8.01
CA THR A 472 -8.69 -13.16 -7.55
C THR A 472 -7.80 -13.35 -6.31
N GLY A 473 -7.85 -14.49 -5.63
CA GLY A 473 -7.04 -14.74 -4.42
C GLY A 473 -6.78 -16.22 -4.14
N GLY A 474 -5.67 -16.49 -3.43
CA GLY A 474 -5.32 -17.79 -2.86
C GLY A 474 -6.29 -18.30 -1.79
N ASP A 475 -6.32 -19.61 -1.55
CA ASP A 475 -6.91 -20.14 -0.29
C ASP A 475 -6.15 -19.57 0.94
N ASP A 476 -4.84 -19.38 0.80
CA ASP A 476 -3.97 -18.74 1.81
C ASP A 476 -4.12 -17.21 1.84
N ASP A 477 -4.86 -16.58 0.91
CA ASP A 477 -4.88 -15.11 0.84
C ASP A 477 -5.63 -14.43 2.00
N ALA A 478 -6.37 -15.19 2.80
CA ALA A 478 -6.95 -14.72 4.04
C ALA A 478 -5.92 -14.40 5.14
N GLN A 479 -4.68 -14.93 5.06
CA GLN A 479 -3.71 -14.87 6.17
C GLN A 479 -2.93 -13.55 6.25
N LEU A 480 -2.58 -12.90 5.13
CA LEU A 480 -2.13 -11.51 5.17
C LEU A 480 -3.33 -10.55 5.29
N LEU A 481 -3.95 -10.57 6.48
CA LEU A 481 -4.61 -9.41 7.05
C LEU A 481 -3.57 -8.31 7.24
N ASP A 482 -3.94 -7.05 6.99
CA ASP A 482 -3.14 -5.88 7.35
C ASP A 482 -3.31 -5.60 8.86
N ASN A 483 -3.02 -6.63 9.69
CA ASN A 483 -3.36 -6.72 11.11
C ASN A 483 -2.49 -5.83 12.03
N GLY A 484 -1.76 -4.89 11.43
CA GLY A 484 -0.83 -4.02 12.12
C GLY A 484 0.47 -4.70 12.57
N THR A 485 0.81 -5.92 12.15
CA THR A 485 2.08 -6.56 12.54
C THR A 485 2.94 -6.98 11.34
N ILE A 486 4.21 -6.58 11.35
CA ILE A 486 5.23 -6.98 10.36
C ILE A 486 5.65 -8.46 10.54
N LEU A 487 5.26 -9.08 11.67
CA LEU A 487 5.69 -10.41 12.12
C LEU A 487 4.52 -11.33 12.51
N ALA A 488 3.41 -11.28 11.79
CA ALA A 488 2.40 -12.34 11.90
C ALA A 488 3.07 -13.69 11.54
N ASP A 489 2.91 -14.70 12.39
CA ASP A 489 3.61 -16.01 12.24
C ASP A 489 2.84 -16.94 11.27
N GLU A 490 2.43 -16.35 10.15
CA GLU A 490 1.49 -16.87 9.16
C GLU A 490 2.23 -17.69 8.09
N GLY A 491 2.78 -18.82 8.52
CA GLY A 491 3.39 -19.81 7.64
C GLY A 491 4.15 -20.87 8.42
N ALA A 492 3.68 -22.11 8.39
CA ALA A 492 4.51 -23.23 8.81
C ALA A 492 5.65 -23.42 7.79
N PRO A 493 6.88 -23.76 8.22
CA PRO A 493 7.96 -24.03 7.29
C PRO A 493 7.59 -25.21 6.37
N ASN A 494 7.81 -25.06 5.07
CA ASN A 494 7.38 -25.96 3.98
C ASN A 494 5.88 -25.91 3.58
N GLU A 495 5.16 -24.82 3.85
CA GLU A 495 3.89 -24.57 3.16
C GLU A 495 4.14 -24.19 1.67
N SER A 496 3.09 -24.10 0.85
CA SER A 496 3.23 -23.82 -0.59
C SER A 496 2.89 -22.37 -0.88
N PHE A 497 3.71 -21.68 -1.68
CA PHE A 497 3.33 -20.35 -2.16
C PHE A 497 2.14 -20.48 -3.11
N THR A 498 1.06 -19.78 -2.76
CA THR A 498 -0.11 -19.64 -3.61
C THR A 498 -0.15 -18.26 -4.26
N ILE A 499 -0.41 -18.23 -5.56
CA ILE A 499 -0.71 -17.04 -6.36
C ILE A 499 -2.07 -17.21 -7.02
N SER A 500 -2.86 -16.15 -7.12
CA SER A 500 -4.08 -16.20 -7.89
C SER A 500 -3.81 -16.07 -9.39
N GLU A 501 -4.61 -16.78 -10.18
CA GLU A 501 -4.75 -16.67 -11.64
C GLU A 501 -4.68 -15.20 -12.09
N ALA A 502 -5.58 -14.36 -11.56
CA ALA A 502 -5.62 -12.95 -11.91
C ALA A 502 -4.34 -12.16 -11.55
N ALA A 503 -3.62 -12.53 -10.48
CA ALA A 503 -2.35 -11.89 -10.12
C ALA A 503 -1.22 -12.27 -11.10
N LEU A 504 -1.17 -13.53 -11.53
CA LEU A 504 -0.21 -14.02 -12.51
C LEU A 504 -0.44 -13.41 -13.91
N GLU A 505 -1.70 -13.34 -14.36
CA GLU A 505 -2.07 -12.67 -15.63
C GLU A 505 -1.70 -11.17 -15.62
N ASN A 506 -1.98 -10.47 -14.51
CA ASN A 506 -1.59 -9.06 -14.34
C ASN A 506 -0.07 -8.86 -14.35
N ALA A 507 0.74 -9.83 -13.90
CA ALA A 507 2.19 -9.74 -13.92
C ALA A 507 2.76 -9.94 -15.33
N ILE A 508 2.19 -10.86 -16.12
CA ILE A 508 2.64 -11.17 -17.49
C ILE A 508 2.30 -10.03 -18.47
N SER A 509 1.32 -9.20 -18.14
CA SER A 509 0.96 -7.98 -18.89
C SER A 509 2.10 -6.96 -19.04
N PHE A 510 3.24 -7.14 -18.36
CA PHE A 510 4.34 -6.17 -18.34
C PHE A 510 5.75 -6.77 -18.51
N GLY A 511 5.93 -8.03 -18.93
CA GLY A 511 7.27 -8.57 -19.15
C GLY A 511 7.35 -10.07 -19.44
N ASN A 512 8.58 -10.60 -19.51
CA ASN A 512 8.81 -12.03 -19.37
C ASN A 512 8.52 -12.44 -17.92
N VAL A 513 7.96 -13.63 -17.70
CA VAL A 513 7.74 -14.18 -16.36
C VAL A 513 8.35 -15.57 -16.25
N GLN A 514 9.14 -15.77 -15.21
CA GLN A 514 9.90 -16.97 -14.93
C GLN A 514 9.52 -17.48 -13.53
N LEU A 515 8.86 -18.62 -13.48
CA LEU A 515 8.45 -19.31 -12.26
C LEU A 515 9.37 -20.53 -12.06
N GLU A 516 10.29 -20.49 -11.09
CA GLU A 516 11.24 -21.59 -10.82
C GLU A 516 10.98 -22.24 -9.44
N ALA A 517 10.02 -23.17 -9.36
CA ALA A 517 9.85 -23.95 -8.14
C ALA A 517 11.03 -24.93 -7.95
N THR A 518 11.64 -24.91 -6.76
CA THR A 518 12.61 -25.96 -6.38
C THR A 518 11.97 -27.35 -6.53
N ASN A 519 10.75 -27.51 -5.98
CA ASN A 519 9.92 -28.69 -6.14
C ASN A 519 8.83 -28.46 -7.21
N ASN A 520 7.55 -28.35 -6.83
CA ASN A 520 6.43 -28.50 -7.77
C ASN A 520 5.85 -27.16 -8.24
N ILE A 521 5.34 -27.15 -9.47
CA ILE A 521 4.43 -26.12 -9.98
C ILE A 521 3.07 -26.76 -10.21
N THR A 522 2.05 -26.29 -9.51
CA THR A 522 0.66 -26.73 -9.65
C THR A 522 -0.17 -25.57 -10.17
N ILE A 523 -1.07 -25.85 -11.11
CA ILE A 523 -2.19 -24.97 -11.47
C ILE A 523 -3.46 -25.74 -11.14
N GLU A 524 -4.24 -25.24 -10.21
CA GLU A 524 -5.51 -25.82 -9.82
C GLU A 524 -6.58 -25.64 -10.91
N PRO A 525 -7.73 -26.33 -10.85
CA PRO A 525 -8.77 -26.20 -11.87
C PRO A 525 -9.29 -24.77 -11.99
N LEU A 526 -9.02 -24.15 -13.14
CA LEU A 526 -9.30 -22.74 -13.41
C LEU A 526 -10.80 -22.48 -13.61
N SER A 527 -11.27 -21.27 -13.25
CA SER A 527 -12.71 -20.98 -13.17
C SER A 527 -13.39 -20.80 -14.54
N ASP A 528 -12.67 -20.23 -15.52
CA ASP A 528 -13.10 -20.19 -16.92
C ASP A 528 -12.40 -21.26 -17.79
N GLY A 529 -11.30 -21.84 -17.27
CA GLY A 529 -10.48 -22.84 -17.94
C GLY A 529 -9.33 -22.29 -18.76
N VAL A 530 -8.91 -21.02 -18.60
CA VAL A 530 -7.83 -20.39 -19.38
C VAL A 530 -6.95 -19.48 -18.53
N LEU A 531 -5.67 -19.85 -18.36
CA LEU A 531 -4.66 -18.93 -17.84
C LEU A 531 -4.11 -18.07 -18.98
N THR A 532 -4.34 -16.77 -18.93
CA THR A 532 -4.01 -15.80 -20.00
C THR A 532 -2.60 -15.25 -19.82
N LEU A 533 -1.63 -15.85 -20.51
CA LEU A 533 -0.20 -15.55 -20.43
C LEU A 533 0.23 -14.46 -21.44
N PHE A 534 -0.60 -13.45 -21.66
CA PHE A 534 -0.32 -12.33 -22.58
C PHE A 534 -1.23 -11.12 -22.34
N ASP A 535 -0.84 -9.95 -22.86
CA ASP A 535 -1.68 -8.75 -22.97
C ASP A 535 -1.97 -8.39 -24.44
N PHE A 536 -3.11 -7.74 -24.69
CA PHE A 536 -3.53 -7.23 -25.99
C PHE A 536 -3.04 -5.80 -26.27
N GLU A 537 -2.62 -5.01 -25.27
CA GLU A 537 -2.14 -3.63 -25.44
C GLU A 537 -0.62 -3.56 -25.70
N THR A 538 0.21 -4.42 -25.09
CA THR A 538 1.67 -4.44 -25.28
C THR A 538 2.13 -5.36 -26.43
N PHE A 539 2.55 -4.77 -27.54
CA PHE A 539 3.03 -5.48 -28.75
C PHE A 539 4.47 -6.07 -28.66
N SER A 540 5.03 -6.28 -27.47
CA SER A 540 6.39 -6.82 -27.30
C SER A 540 6.34 -8.32 -27.01
N PRO A 541 7.04 -9.19 -27.77
CA PRO A 541 6.99 -10.63 -27.53
C PRO A 541 7.67 -11.00 -26.21
N ALA A 542 6.91 -11.64 -25.33
CA ALA A 542 7.37 -12.13 -24.04
C ALA A 542 7.77 -13.62 -24.12
N THR A 543 8.57 -14.05 -23.16
CA THR A 543 8.83 -15.47 -22.86
C THR A 543 8.20 -15.81 -21.51
N ILE A 544 7.44 -16.90 -21.45
CA ILE A 544 6.90 -17.44 -20.20
C ILE A 544 7.62 -18.77 -19.90
N GLN A 545 8.21 -18.87 -18.71
CA GLN A 545 8.94 -20.05 -18.28
C GLN A 545 8.37 -20.59 -16.97
N PHE A 546 8.09 -21.89 -16.94
CA PHE A 546 7.72 -22.65 -15.75
C PHE A 546 8.75 -23.77 -15.54
N ARG A 547 9.48 -23.77 -14.42
CA ARG A 547 10.48 -24.76 -14.07
C ARG A 547 10.20 -25.33 -12.68
N ALA A 548 9.58 -26.50 -12.63
CA ALA A 548 9.69 -27.41 -11.49
C ALA A 548 11.05 -28.14 -11.54
N ASP A 549 11.44 -28.85 -10.47
CA ASP A 549 12.72 -29.60 -10.39
C ASP A 549 13.91 -28.65 -10.70
N ALA A 550 13.88 -27.45 -10.09
CA ALA A 550 14.83 -26.39 -10.42
C ALA A 550 16.26 -26.67 -9.94
N ASP A 551 16.42 -27.38 -8.81
CA ASP A 551 17.73 -27.84 -8.33
C ASP A 551 18.27 -29.07 -9.09
N GLY A 552 17.40 -29.80 -9.78
CA GLY A 552 17.73 -30.98 -10.58
C GLY A 552 17.95 -32.26 -9.78
N ASP A 553 17.46 -32.37 -8.54
CA ASP A 553 17.51 -33.60 -7.74
C ASP A 553 16.59 -34.71 -8.30
N GLY A 554 15.58 -34.33 -9.10
CA GLY A 554 14.56 -35.21 -9.67
C GLY A 554 13.24 -35.21 -8.91
N VAL A 555 13.01 -34.33 -7.94
CA VAL A 555 11.72 -34.08 -7.30
C VAL A 555 11.16 -32.76 -7.81
N GLY A 556 9.84 -32.63 -7.86
CA GLY A 556 9.19 -31.50 -8.52
C GLY A 556 8.57 -31.85 -9.85
N ASN A 557 7.27 -31.58 -10.00
CA ASN A 557 6.52 -31.82 -11.23
C ASN A 557 5.75 -30.56 -11.59
N PHE A 558 5.48 -30.39 -12.89
CA PHE A 558 4.44 -29.47 -13.34
C PHE A 558 3.11 -30.22 -13.42
N SER A 559 2.03 -29.69 -12.87
CA SER A 559 0.69 -30.27 -13.03
C SER A 559 -0.43 -29.24 -13.11
N MET A 560 -1.30 -29.39 -14.10
CA MET A 560 -2.57 -28.67 -14.23
C MET A 560 -3.72 -29.63 -14.59
N SER A 561 -4.96 -29.14 -14.52
CA SER A 561 -6.13 -29.87 -15.02
C SER A 561 -6.04 -30.11 -16.55
N LEU A 562 -6.61 -31.23 -17.01
CA LEU A 562 -6.58 -31.64 -18.42
C LEU A 562 -7.54 -30.86 -19.33
N ASN A 563 -8.51 -30.15 -18.75
CA ASN A 563 -9.50 -29.37 -19.50
C ASN A 563 -9.01 -27.95 -19.81
N ASP A 564 -8.12 -27.45 -18.96
CA ASP A 564 -7.73 -26.06 -18.83
C ASP A 564 -6.65 -25.70 -19.87
N THR A 565 -6.45 -24.42 -20.13
CA THR A 565 -5.62 -23.93 -21.23
C THR A 565 -4.55 -22.96 -20.74
N LEU A 566 -3.31 -23.17 -21.16
CA LEU A 566 -2.28 -22.13 -21.14
C LEU A 566 -2.34 -21.40 -22.48
N ASP A 567 -2.80 -20.15 -22.50
CA ASP A 567 -2.86 -19.35 -23.73
C ASP A 567 -1.82 -18.23 -23.72
N THR A 568 -1.01 -18.12 -24.76
CA THR A 568 0.08 -17.13 -24.86
C THR A 568 -0.05 -16.19 -26.07
N ASN A 569 -1.07 -16.38 -26.92
CA ASN A 569 -1.31 -15.59 -28.14
C ASN A 569 -0.06 -15.29 -28.99
N GLY A 570 0.88 -16.24 -29.10
CA GLY A 570 2.11 -16.11 -29.89
C GLY A 570 3.38 -15.85 -29.11
N ASN A 571 3.31 -15.64 -27.79
CA ASN A 571 4.50 -15.60 -26.92
C ASN A 571 5.12 -17.00 -26.76
N ASP A 572 6.43 -17.05 -26.50
CA ASP A 572 7.18 -18.31 -26.37
C ASP A 572 6.95 -18.93 -24.98
N LEU A 573 6.68 -20.25 -24.94
CA LEU A 573 6.40 -21.00 -23.72
C LEU A 573 7.44 -22.09 -23.47
N SER A 574 8.06 -22.09 -22.30
CA SER A 574 8.97 -23.14 -21.84
C SER A 574 8.48 -23.76 -20.52
N ILE A 575 8.39 -25.09 -20.47
CA ILE A 575 7.97 -25.83 -19.28
C ILE A 575 8.94 -26.99 -19.02
N SER A 576 9.50 -27.05 -17.81
CA SER A 576 10.34 -28.16 -17.36
C SER A 576 10.04 -28.67 -15.94
N GLY A 577 10.43 -29.91 -15.67
CA GLY A 577 10.29 -30.56 -14.36
C GLY A 577 10.57 -32.07 -14.40
N ALA A 578 10.49 -32.77 -13.27
CA ALA A 578 10.72 -34.21 -13.26
C ALA A 578 9.66 -34.97 -14.09
N SER A 579 8.42 -34.48 -14.06
CA SER A 579 7.29 -34.90 -14.92
C SER A 579 6.39 -33.70 -15.22
N LEU A 580 5.69 -33.71 -16.37
CA LEU A 580 4.69 -32.69 -16.71
C LEU A 580 3.30 -33.34 -16.91
N LEU A 581 2.26 -32.72 -16.35
CA LEU A 581 0.86 -32.96 -16.65
C LEU A 581 0.22 -31.63 -17.07
N LEU A 582 -0.15 -31.53 -18.35
CA LEU A 582 -0.61 -30.31 -19.02
C LEU A 582 -2.01 -30.50 -19.59
N GLY A 583 -2.81 -29.43 -19.58
CA GLY A 583 -4.07 -29.33 -20.29
C GLY A 583 -3.83 -29.01 -21.78
N ASN A 584 -4.54 -28.03 -22.30
CA ASN A 584 -4.30 -27.48 -23.63
C ASN A 584 -3.14 -26.48 -23.55
N VAL A 585 -2.21 -26.55 -24.50
CA VAL A 585 -1.20 -25.50 -24.71
C VAL A 585 -1.56 -24.77 -26.00
N ASN A 586 -1.83 -23.46 -25.91
CA ASN A 586 -2.11 -22.60 -27.04
C ASN A 586 -1.07 -21.46 -27.11
N THR A 587 -0.14 -21.56 -28.06
CA THR A 587 0.76 -20.48 -28.45
C THR A 587 0.44 -19.96 -29.86
N SER A 588 -0.76 -20.27 -30.39
CA SER A 588 -1.17 -19.76 -31.70
C SER A 588 -1.49 -18.27 -31.65
N SER A 589 -1.30 -17.56 -32.76
CA SER A 589 -1.66 -16.13 -32.84
C SER A 589 -2.14 -15.74 -34.25
N GLY A 590 -2.76 -14.56 -34.34
CA GLY A 590 -3.06 -13.92 -35.62
C GLY A 590 -1.84 -13.79 -36.54
N GLY A 591 -0.65 -13.53 -35.97
CA GLY A 591 0.61 -13.42 -36.69
C GLY A 591 1.37 -14.74 -36.77
N ASN A 592 2.54 -14.79 -36.13
CA ASN A 592 3.34 -16.02 -36.00
C ASN A 592 2.91 -16.81 -34.76
N GLY A 593 2.93 -18.14 -34.82
CA GLY A 593 2.78 -18.97 -33.63
C GLY A 593 4.04 -18.92 -32.76
N GLY A 594 3.87 -18.86 -31.45
CA GLY A 594 4.95 -18.90 -30.46
C GLY A 594 5.52 -20.31 -30.31
N ASN A 595 6.78 -20.40 -29.90
CA ASN A 595 7.46 -21.67 -29.68
C ASN A 595 6.98 -22.35 -28.39
N VAL A 596 7.02 -23.69 -28.36
CA VAL A 596 6.66 -24.52 -27.21
C VAL A 596 7.82 -25.46 -26.91
N THR A 597 8.44 -25.32 -25.74
CA THR A 597 9.51 -26.22 -25.26
C THR A 597 9.03 -26.98 -24.03
N LEU A 598 8.89 -28.31 -24.12
CA LEU A 598 8.49 -29.17 -23.00
C LEU A 598 9.60 -30.17 -22.66
N ASN A 599 10.19 -30.08 -21.47
CA ASN A 599 11.32 -30.93 -21.08
C ASN A 599 11.06 -31.63 -19.73
N ALA A 600 11.21 -32.96 -19.68
CA ALA A 600 11.12 -33.68 -18.41
C ALA A 600 12.03 -34.89 -18.31
N ALA A 601 12.60 -35.08 -17.11
CA ALA A 601 13.40 -36.25 -16.76
C ALA A 601 12.61 -37.58 -16.82
N ARG A 602 11.27 -37.52 -16.81
CA ARG A 602 10.39 -38.70 -16.83
C ARG A 602 9.30 -38.60 -17.89
N THR A 603 8.10 -38.18 -17.54
CA THR A 603 6.90 -38.33 -18.40
C THR A 603 6.25 -36.99 -18.66
N ILE A 604 5.89 -36.76 -19.92
CA ILE A 604 5.11 -35.59 -20.34
C ILE A 604 3.73 -36.09 -20.79
N ARG A 605 2.67 -35.55 -20.17
CA ARG A 605 1.28 -35.70 -20.59
C ARG A 605 0.73 -34.33 -20.91
N VAL A 606 0.05 -34.19 -22.04
CA VAL A 606 -0.61 -32.95 -22.47
C VAL A 606 -1.96 -33.28 -23.14
N ASN A 607 -2.94 -32.40 -23.12
CA ASN A 607 -4.19 -32.62 -23.83
C ASN A 607 -4.02 -32.31 -25.33
N THR A 608 -3.59 -31.11 -25.70
CA THR A 608 -3.29 -30.67 -27.07
C THR A 608 -2.19 -29.62 -27.11
N ILE A 609 -1.48 -29.47 -28.23
CA ILE A 609 -0.53 -28.37 -28.48
C ILE A 609 -0.89 -27.64 -29.78
N ASN A 610 -1.22 -26.36 -29.69
CA ASN A 610 -1.54 -25.49 -30.81
C ASN A 610 -0.53 -24.33 -30.90
N ALA A 611 0.34 -24.35 -31.90
CA ALA A 611 1.37 -23.33 -32.15
C ALA A 611 1.25 -22.76 -33.57
N GLN A 612 0.02 -22.54 -34.04
CA GLN A 612 -0.29 -22.07 -35.38
C GLN A 612 -0.09 -20.56 -35.57
N GLY A 613 0.40 -20.16 -36.75
CA GLY A 613 0.40 -18.74 -37.16
C GLY A 613 -0.69 -18.52 -38.18
N PHE A 614 -1.71 -17.70 -37.91
CA PHE A 614 -2.85 -17.56 -38.81
C PHE A 614 -2.51 -16.77 -40.09
N GLU A 615 -1.74 -15.68 -39.99
CA GLU A 615 -1.21 -14.93 -41.13
C GLU A 615 0.32 -15.14 -41.34
N GLY A 616 1.04 -15.50 -40.29
CA GLY A 616 2.49 -15.70 -40.28
C GLY A 616 2.95 -17.15 -40.49
N THR A 617 4.10 -17.49 -39.89
CA THR A 617 4.61 -18.87 -39.77
C THR A 617 4.17 -19.50 -38.45
N GLY A 618 3.97 -20.82 -38.41
CA GLY A 618 3.76 -21.50 -37.12
C GLY A 618 5.05 -21.62 -36.30
N GLY A 619 4.91 -21.75 -34.98
CA GLY A 619 6.02 -21.85 -34.03
C GLY A 619 6.72 -23.21 -34.06
N THR A 620 7.85 -23.33 -33.37
CA THR A 620 8.54 -24.61 -33.16
C THR A 620 8.05 -25.28 -31.87
N VAL A 621 7.74 -26.57 -31.95
CA VAL A 621 7.43 -27.42 -30.80
C VAL A 621 8.60 -28.38 -30.58
N ASP A 622 9.33 -28.23 -29.49
CA ASP A 622 10.39 -29.18 -29.09
C ASP A 622 10.05 -29.86 -27.75
N ILE A 623 10.02 -31.18 -27.76
CA ILE A 623 9.55 -32.02 -26.66
C ILE A 623 10.62 -33.06 -26.33
N THR A 624 11.07 -33.10 -25.09
CA THR A 624 12.03 -34.10 -24.58
C THR A 624 11.49 -34.73 -23.31
N ALA A 625 11.11 -36.02 -23.38
CA ALA A 625 10.59 -36.77 -22.24
C ALA A 625 11.47 -38.00 -21.97
N GLY A 626 12.16 -38.04 -20.82
CA GLY A 626 13.06 -39.13 -20.44
C GLY A 626 12.42 -40.51 -20.25
N ARG A 627 11.12 -40.67 -20.53
CA ARG A 627 10.35 -41.93 -20.57
C ARG A 627 9.29 -41.94 -21.68
N LEU A 628 8.15 -41.30 -21.41
CA LEU A 628 6.93 -41.39 -22.22
C LEU A 628 6.42 -39.99 -22.54
N PHE A 629 5.93 -39.79 -23.77
CA PHE A 629 5.19 -38.60 -24.16
C PHE A 629 3.77 -39.00 -24.60
N ARG A 630 2.75 -38.30 -24.10
CA ARG A 630 1.34 -38.64 -24.35
C ARG A 630 0.52 -37.38 -24.65
N VAL A 631 -0.06 -37.30 -25.83
CA VAL A 631 -1.06 -36.28 -26.18
C VAL A 631 -2.45 -36.92 -26.22
N LEU A 632 -3.35 -36.46 -25.36
CA LEU A 632 -4.58 -37.18 -25.01
C LEU A 632 -5.80 -36.77 -25.84
N GLY A 633 -5.85 -35.52 -26.31
CA GLY A 633 -6.92 -34.95 -27.12
C GLY A 633 -6.47 -34.58 -28.54
N SER A 634 -7.39 -33.98 -29.30
CA SER A 634 -7.15 -33.44 -30.64
C SER A 634 -8.13 -32.32 -30.98
N PHE A 635 -7.69 -31.37 -31.80
CA PHE A 635 -8.43 -30.21 -32.27
C PHE A 635 -8.44 -30.14 -33.80
N GLY A 636 -9.37 -29.38 -34.37
CA GLY A 636 -9.36 -29.05 -35.79
C GLY A 636 -8.34 -27.94 -36.06
N ASP A 637 -7.28 -28.26 -36.79
CA ASP A 637 -6.25 -27.30 -37.18
C ASP A 637 -6.72 -26.37 -38.33
N ARG A 638 -6.01 -25.26 -38.60
CA ARG A 638 -6.31 -24.31 -39.70
C ARG A 638 -6.53 -24.90 -41.11
N ASN A 639 -6.16 -26.16 -41.35
CA ASN A 639 -6.32 -26.89 -42.62
C ASN A 639 -7.39 -28.00 -42.50
N GLU A 640 -8.25 -27.95 -41.49
CA GLU A 640 -9.27 -28.95 -41.13
C GLU A 640 -8.69 -30.33 -40.72
N ILE A 641 -7.41 -30.41 -40.36
CA ILE A 641 -6.78 -31.66 -39.90
C ILE A 641 -7.08 -31.86 -38.41
N ASN A 642 -7.60 -33.02 -38.02
CA ASN A 642 -7.76 -33.38 -36.61
C ASN A 642 -6.40 -33.72 -35.97
N ALA A 643 -5.76 -32.71 -35.39
CA ALA A 643 -4.39 -32.75 -34.88
C ALA A 643 -4.34 -32.79 -33.35
N SER A 644 -3.37 -33.50 -32.79
CA SER A 644 -2.95 -33.38 -31.39
C SER A 644 -1.88 -32.30 -31.21
N ILE A 645 -1.04 -32.10 -32.23
CA ILE A 645 0.01 -31.08 -32.28
C ILE A 645 -0.07 -30.42 -33.66
N SER A 646 -0.18 -29.10 -33.73
CA SER A 646 -0.07 -28.37 -35.00
C SER A 646 0.80 -27.12 -34.92
N THR A 647 1.69 -26.97 -35.92
CA THR A 647 2.54 -25.79 -36.17
C THR A 647 2.30 -25.22 -37.58
N SER A 648 1.11 -25.39 -38.14
CA SER A 648 0.77 -24.87 -39.47
C SER A 648 0.74 -23.33 -39.50
N GLY A 649 1.37 -22.75 -40.52
CA GLY A 649 1.31 -21.31 -40.81
C GLY A 649 0.82 -21.00 -42.24
N LEU A 650 0.49 -19.74 -42.51
CA LEU A 650 0.15 -19.26 -43.86
C LEU A 650 1.42 -19.02 -44.70
N SER A 651 2.47 -18.50 -44.05
CA SER A 651 3.76 -18.21 -44.66
C SER A 651 4.74 -19.39 -44.61
N GLY A 652 4.37 -20.48 -43.94
CA GLY A 652 5.16 -21.71 -43.79
C GLY A 652 4.85 -22.44 -42.48
N GLY A 653 5.07 -23.75 -42.47
CA GLY A 653 4.97 -24.58 -41.27
C GLY A 653 6.19 -24.43 -40.35
N GLY A 654 5.96 -24.43 -39.04
CA GLY A 654 7.03 -24.53 -38.04
C GLY A 654 7.69 -25.91 -38.01
N SER A 655 8.49 -26.18 -36.98
CA SER A 655 9.12 -27.50 -36.78
C SER A 655 8.55 -28.22 -35.55
N ILE A 656 8.56 -29.56 -35.57
CA ILE A 656 8.10 -30.39 -34.47
C ILE A 656 9.15 -31.47 -34.20
N SER A 657 9.76 -31.45 -33.02
CA SER A 657 10.75 -32.44 -32.56
C SER A 657 10.26 -33.10 -31.28
N ILE A 658 10.26 -34.44 -31.24
CA ILE A 658 9.81 -35.23 -30.10
C ILE A 658 10.88 -36.27 -29.76
N ARG A 659 11.38 -36.29 -28.52
CA ARG A 659 12.44 -37.21 -28.07
C ARG A 659 11.97 -37.99 -26.85
N HIS A 660 12.08 -39.32 -26.88
CA HIS A 660 11.72 -40.21 -25.76
C HIS A 660 12.47 -41.55 -25.81
N ASP A 661 12.50 -42.32 -24.71
CA ASP A 661 13.03 -43.71 -24.70
C ASP A 661 11.95 -44.81 -24.74
N GLY A 662 10.68 -44.46 -24.52
CA GLY A 662 9.56 -45.41 -24.48
C GLY A 662 9.35 -46.07 -23.10
N GLY A 663 10.08 -45.60 -22.08
CA GLY A 663 10.07 -46.11 -20.72
C GLY A 663 10.66 -47.51 -20.58
N ARG A 664 10.53 -48.08 -19.37
CA ARG A 664 11.02 -49.43 -18.98
C ARG A 664 10.49 -50.61 -19.82
N THR A 665 9.66 -50.35 -20.82
CA THR A 665 8.98 -51.34 -21.67
C THR A 665 9.10 -51.01 -23.16
N GLU A 666 9.95 -50.05 -23.54
CA GLU A 666 10.21 -49.65 -24.95
C GLU A 666 8.92 -49.42 -25.74
N THR A 667 7.94 -48.77 -25.10
CA THR A 667 6.56 -48.67 -25.59
C THR A 667 6.51 -47.89 -26.90
N PRO A 668 6.02 -48.50 -28.01
CA PRO A 668 6.00 -47.86 -29.32
C PRO A 668 5.26 -46.52 -29.30
N PHE A 669 5.78 -45.55 -30.05
CA PHE A 669 5.07 -44.31 -30.29
C PHE A 669 3.90 -44.56 -31.26
N THR A 670 2.69 -44.20 -30.88
CA THR A 670 1.47 -44.44 -31.67
C THR A 670 0.77 -43.13 -32.01
N ILE A 671 0.31 -42.99 -33.25
CA ILE A 671 -0.31 -41.75 -33.75
C ILE A 671 -1.78 -42.02 -34.05
N GLY A 672 -2.65 -41.00 -33.93
CA GLY A 672 -4.08 -41.12 -34.21
C GLY A 672 -4.81 -42.20 -33.38
N THR A 673 -4.31 -42.50 -32.17
CA THR A 673 -4.78 -43.61 -31.34
C THR A 673 -5.43 -43.10 -30.06
N ALA A 674 -6.75 -43.31 -29.90
CA ALA A 674 -7.50 -42.82 -28.74
C ALA A 674 -6.91 -43.31 -27.39
N ASN A 675 -6.59 -42.38 -26.50
CA ASN A 675 -5.89 -42.61 -25.22
C ASN A 675 -4.58 -43.42 -25.38
N PRO A 676 -3.55 -42.86 -26.05
CA PRO A 676 -2.32 -43.57 -26.36
C PRO A 676 -1.48 -43.81 -25.09
N THR A 677 -0.81 -44.96 -24.97
CA THR A 677 0.16 -45.21 -23.88
C THR A 677 1.46 -44.43 -24.08
N ASN A 678 1.87 -44.25 -25.34
CA ASN A 678 2.94 -43.38 -25.80
C ASN A 678 2.56 -42.87 -27.20
N GLY A 679 2.67 -41.57 -27.44
CA GLY A 679 2.22 -40.91 -28.68
C GLY A 679 0.92 -40.10 -28.56
N THR A 680 0.16 -39.98 -29.66
CA THR A 680 -0.89 -38.95 -29.85
C THR A 680 -2.27 -39.51 -30.23
N ALA A 681 -3.33 -38.86 -29.75
CA ALA A 681 -4.71 -39.20 -30.06
C ALA A 681 -5.17 -38.81 -31.48
N GLY A 682 -4.64 -37.71 -32.02
CA GLY A 682 -4.83 -37.23 -33.38
C GLY A 682 -3.52 -37.19 -34.18
N ALA A 683 -3.51 -36.41 -35.26
CA ALA A 683 -2.34 -36.22 -36.13
C ALA A 683 -1.26 -35.32 -35.49
N ILE A 684 -0.05 -35.33 -36.07
CA ILE A 684 1.01 -34.34 -35.83
C ILE A 684 1.23 -33.61 -37.15
N THR A 685 1.13 -32.27 -37.22
CA THR A 685 1.18 -31.56 -38.50
C THR A 685 1.89 -30.21 -38.47
N THR A 686 2.60 -29.89 -39.56
CA THR A 686 3.14 -28.54 -39.84
C THR A 686 2.34 -27.86 -40.95
N GLY A 687 1.20 -28.43 -41.37
CA GLY A 687 0.43 -28.02 -42.56
C GLY A 687 1.09 -28.49 -43.87
N GLU A 688 2.40 -28.34 -44.01
CA GLU A 688 3.19 -28.86 -45.15
C GLU A 688 3.43 -30.37 -45.05
N ALA A 689 3.66 -30.88 -43.83
CA ALA A 689 3.85 -32.29 -43.53
C ALA A 689 2.86 -32.73 -42.45
N SER A 690 2.43 -33.99 -42.48
CA SER A 690 1.55 -34.58 -41.47
C SER A 690 1.93 -36.02 -41.18
N LEU A 691 1.84 -36.42 -39.91
CA LEU A 691 1.88 -37.81 -39.45
C LEU A 691 0.47 -38.22 -38.98
N THR A 692 0.06 -39.41 -39.40
CA THR A 692 -1.26 -40.00 -39.13
C THR A 692 -1.10 -41.38 -38.49
N ALA A 693 -2.20 -42.07 -38.16
CA ALA A 693 -2.15 -43.42 -37.60
C ALA A 693 -1.37 -44.43 -38.49
N ALA A 694 -1.38 -44.24 -39.81
CA ALA A 694 -0.62 -45.04 -40.77
C ALA A 694 0.91 -44.83 -40.69
N ASP A 695 1.36 -43.80 -39.97
CA ASP A 695 2.75 -43.35 -39.86
C ASP A 695 3.35 -43.61 -38.47
N SER A 696 2.68 -44.40 -37.63
CA SER A 696 3.13 -44.72 -36.26
C SER A 696 4.54 -45.35 -36.26
N PRO A 697 5.54 -44.76 -35.59
CA PRO A 697 6.92 -45.24 -35.58
C PRO A 697 7.11 -46.68 -35.07
N ILE A 698 8.13 -47.36 -35.62
CA ILE A 698 8.64 -48.63 -35.08
C ILE A 698 9.64 -48.31 -33.96
N PRO A 699 9.63 -49.01 -32.81
CA PRO A 699 10.61 -48.80 -31.73
C PRO A 699 12.07 -48.86 -32.21
N GLY A 700 12.90 -47.96 -31.68
CA GLY A 700 14.33 -47.88 -32.01
C GLY A 700 14.64 -47.31 -33.41
N VAL A 701 13.67 -46.66 -34.07
CA VAL A 701 13.86 -46.03 -35.39
C VAL A 701 13.49 -44.56 -35.33
N GLU A 702 14.43 -43.68 -35.73
CA GLU A 702 14.16 -42.27 -35.99
C GLU A 702 13.16 -42.12 -37.14
N PHE A 703 12.06 -41.41 -36.89
CA PHE A 703 11.06 -41.10 -37.91
C PHE A 703 11.08 -39.61 -38.25
N ALA A 704 11.32 -39.28 -39.52
CA ALA A 704 11.28 -37.89 -40.01
C ALA A 704 10.41 -37.75 -41.27
N ARG A 705 9.58 -36.69 -41.32
CA ARG A 705 8.83 -36.28 -42.51
C ARG A 705 8.70 -34.76 -42.56
N GLY A 706 9.34 -34.13 -43.55
CA GLY A 706 9.43 -32.66 -43.60
C GLY A 706 10.09 -32.14 -42.32
N ASN A 707 9.48 -31.14 -41.69
CA ASN A 707 9.95 -30.53 -40.45
C ASN A 707 9.46 -31.24 -39.18
N ILE A 708 8.91 -32.46 -39.29
CA ILE A 708 8.48 -33.31 -38.15
C ILE A 708 9.51 -34.41 -37.91
N GLN A 709 9.98 -34.55 -36.67
CA GLN A 709 10.89 -35.58 -36.19
C GLN A 709 10.37 -36.25 -34.90
N VAL A 710 10.40 -37.59 -34.87
CA VAL A 710 10.15 -38.39 -33.67
C VAL A 710 11.35 -39.31 -33.46
N LEU A 711 12.04 -39.11 -32.34
CA LEU A 711 13.30 -39.75 -31.96
C LEU A 711 13.05 -40.68 -30.76
N THR A 712 12.99 -41.99 -31.03
CA THR A 712 13.00 -43.01 -29.97
C THR A 712 14.44 -43.45 -29.70
N SER A 713 15.03 -43.01 -28.58
CA SER A 713 16.35 -43.46 -28.14
C SER A 713 16.28 -44.85 -27.50
N GLU A 714 17.31 -45.69 -27.68
CA GLU A 714 17.46 -46.90 -26.85
C GLU A 714 17.55 -46.51 -25.36
N ALA A 715 16.85 -47.26 -24.50
CA ALA A 715 16.80 -46.99 -23.06
C ALA A 715 18.21 -47.09 -22.45
N THR A 716 18.78 -45.95 -22.05
CA THR A 716 20.15 -45.92 -21.54
C THR A 716 20.23 -46.66 -20.21
N PRO A 717 21.08 -47.70 -20.07
CA PRO A 717 21.14 -48.49 -18.85
C PRO A 717 21.57 -47.60 -17.68
N THR A 718 20.72 -47.51 -16.65
CA THR A 718 20.98 -46.69 -15.46
C THR A 718 22.36 -47.02 -14.88
N PRO A 719 23.27 -46.05 -14.74
CA PRO A 719 24.62 -46.33 -14.25
C PRO A 719 24.54 -46.85 -12.81
N THR A 720 25.09 -48.04 -12.56
CA THR A 720 25.25 -48.57 -11.21
C THR A 720 26.03 -47.55 -10.38
N PRO A 721 25.50 -47.04 -9.25
CA PRO A 721 26.19 -46.02 -8.48
C PRO A 721 27.54 -46.54 -8.00
N ALA A 722 28.60 -45.78 -8.30
CA ALA A 722 29.93 -46.08 -7.79
C ALA A 722 29.93 -45.94 -6.26
N PRO A 723 30.61 -46.84 -5.51
CA PRO A 723 30.60 -46.79 -4.06
C PRO A 723 31.30 -45.51 -3.56
N THR A 724 30.50 -44.58 -3.03
CA THR A 724 30.97 -43.33 -2.43
C THR A 724 31.90 -43.63 -1.25
N PRO A 725 33.06 -42.95 -1.12
CA PRO A 725 33.97 -43.20 -0.01
C PRO A 725 33.34 -42.81 1.33
N THR A 726 33.48 -43.67 2.34
CA THR A 726 32.93 -43.45 3.69
C THR A 726 33.53 -42.19 4.34
N PRO A 727 32.70 -41.23 4.80
CA PRO A 727 33.20 -40.07 5.53
C PRO A 727 33.71 -40.46 6.93
N THR A 728 34.76 -39.77 7.38
CA THR A 728 35.32 -39.92 8.74
C THR A 728 34.41 -39.20 9.75
N PRO A 729 34.05 -39.82 10.89
CA PRO A 729 33.15 -39.19 11.86
C PRO A 729 33.84 -38.07 12.66
N THR A 730 33.18 -36.90 12.71
CA THR A 730 33.49 -35.77 13.59
C THR A 730 32.47 -35.76 14.76
N PRO A 731 32.86 -35.46 16.02
CA PRO A 731 32.07 -35.82 17.19
C PRO A 731 30.78 -35.00 17.39
N THR A 732 29.72 -35.70 17.79
CA THR A 732 28.38 -35.16 18.10
C THR A 732 28.36 -34.37 19.42
N PRO A 733 27.68 -33.21 19.50
CA PRO A 733 27.41 -32.53 20.77
C PRO A 733 26.36 -33.26 21.62
N THR A 734 26.40 -33.06 22.95
CA THR A 734 25.48 -33.70 23.91
C THR A 734 24.09 -33.05 23.89
N PRO A 735 22.98 -33.81 23.89
CA PRO A 735 21.63 -33.25 23.87
C PRO A 735 21.20 -32.65 25.22
N THR A 736 20.44 -31.55 25.14
CA THR A 736 19.70 -30.93 26.25
C THR A 736 18.28 -31.54 26.30
N PRO A 737 17.68 -31.79 27.48
CA PRO A 737 16.43 -32.55 27.58
C PRO A 737 15.18 -31.76 27.14
N THR A 738 14.38 -32.39 26.26
CA THR A 738 13.07 -31.91 25.79
C THR A 738 11.97 -32.03 26.86
N PRO A 739 11.00 -31.10 26.95
CA PRO A 739 9.83 -31.23 27.84
C PRO A 739 8.85 -32.34 27.42
N THR A 740 7.91 -32.67 28.32
CA THR A 740 6.94 -33.77 28.15
C THR A 740 5.67 -33.32 27.39
N PRO A 741 5.12 -34.13 26.46
CA PRO A 741 3.93 -33.75 25.69
C PRO A 741 2.62 -33.78 26.50
N THR A 742 1.69 -32.90 26.12
CA THR A 742 0.32 -32.79 26.63
C THR A 742 -0.63 -33.62 25.74
N PRO A 743 -1.66 -34.32 26.28
CA PRO A 743 -2.48 -35.27 25.50
C PRO A 743 -3.48 -34.61 24.53
N THR A 744 -3.59 -35.18 23.34
CA THR A 744 -4.52 -34.80 22.26
C THR A 744 -5.98 -35.16 22.56
N PRO A 745 -6.98 -34.34 22.17
CA PRO A 745 -8.40 -34.71 22.25
C PRO A 745 -8.82 -35.81 21.27
N THR A 746 -10.00 -36.41 21.50
CA THR A 746 -10.55 -37.53 20.72
C THR A 746 -11.52 -37.04 19.62
N PRO A 747 -11.50 -37.61 18.40
CA PRO A 747 -12.37 -37.16 17.31
C PRO A 747 -13.86 -37.50 17.49
N SER A 748 -14.73 -36.68 16.91
CA SER A 748 -16.19 -36.90 16.83
C SER A 748 -16.59 -37.77 15.62
N PRO A 749 -17.76 -38.45 15.66
CA PRO A 749 -18.23 -39.31 14.57
C PRO A 749 -18.81 -38.54 13.37
N PRO A 750 -18.83 -39.13 12.16
CA PRO A 750 -19.24 -38.45 10.93
C PRO A 750 -20.76 -38.35 10.71
N THR A 751 -21.17 -37.30 10.02
CA THR A 751 -22.56 -37.01 9.60
C THR A 751 -22.98 -37.85 8.38
N PRO A 752 -24.23 -38.37 8.31
CA PRO A 752 -24.74 -39.06 7.13
C PRO A 752 -25.19 -38.09 6.01
N PRO A 753 -25.24 -38.52 4.74
CA PRO A 753 -25.63 -37.68 3.61
C PRO A 753 -27.15 -37.43 3.54
N PHE A 754 -27.54 -36.27 3.02
CA PHE A 754 -28.93 -35.95 2.70
C PHE A 754 -29.45 -36.73 1.48
N THR A 755 -30.76 -36.94 1.43
CA THR A 755 -31.48 -37.48 0.26
C THR A 755 -32.75 -36.66 0.06
N GLU A 756 -33.11 -36.38 -1.19
CA GLU A 756 -34.14 -35.41 -1.53
C GLU A 756 -35.56 -36.01 -1.57
N GLY A 757 -36.52 -35.31 -0.94
CA GLY A 757 -37.97 -35.44 -1.17
C GLY A 757 -38.73 -36.56 -0.45
N GLU A 758 -39.61 -36.19 0.49
CA GLU A 758 -41.09 -36.34 0.41
C GLU A 758 -41.75 -35.56 1.60
N LEU A 759 -43.08 -35.41 1.63
CA LEU A 759 -43.82 -34.48 2.53
C LEU A 759 -44.65 -35.17 3.64
N LEU A 760 -45.14 -34.34 4.58
CA LEU A 760 -46.23 -34.56 5.57
C LEU A 760 -45.84 -35.27 6.91
N PRO A 761 -46.58 -35.05 8.02
CA PRO A 761 -47.35 -33.87 8.46
C PRO A 761 -47.05 -33.45 9.95
N VAL A 762 -47.75 -32.43 10.46
CA VAL A 762 -47.67 -31.91 11.85
C VAL A 762 -48.69 -32.52 12.82
N ASP A 763 -48.31 -32.66 14.10
CA ASP A 763 -49.17 -32.52 15.31
C ASP A 763 -48.26 -32.35 16.58
N PRO A 764 -48.75 -31.91 17.77
CA PRO A 764 -47.96 -31.06 18.67
C PRO A 764 -47.89 -31.51 20.16
N LEU A 765 -47.41 -30.60 21.04
CA LEU A 765 -47.33 -30.68 22.53
C LEU A 765 -46.20 -31.61 23.05
N SER A 766 -45.34 -31.26 24.02
CA SER A 766 -45.10 -30.10 24.91
C SER A 766 -43.65 -30.23 25.48
N PRO A 767 -43.07 -29.31 26.31
CA PRO A 767 -43.58 -28.03 26.83
C PRO A 767 -42.67 -26.82 26.50
N THR A 768 -43.13 -25.61 26.84
CA THR A 768 -42.32 -24.38 26.86
C THR A 768 -41.32 -24.36 28.02
N PRO A 769 -40.03 -23.97 27.80
CA PRO A 769 -39.15 -23.51 28.86
C PRO A 769 -39.66 -22.23 29.53
N GLU A 770 -39.26 -21.97 30.77
CA GLU A 770 -39.64 -20.75 31.49
C GLU A 770 -38.96 -19.51 30.92
N LEU A 771 -39.72 -18.41 30.81
CA LEU A 771 -39.19 -17.08 30.53
C LEU A 771 -38.36 -16.60 31.73
N VAL A 772 -37.03 -16.55 31.57
CA VAL A 772 -36.19 -15.72 32.43
C VAL A 772 -36.46 -14.27 32.05
N ASP A 773 -37.09 -13.53 32.95
CA ASP A 773 -37.42 -12.12 32.76
C ASP A 773 -36.15 -11.29 32.53
N ARG A 774 -35.99 -10.81 31.29
CA ARG A 774 -35.14 -9.70 30.90
C ARG A 774 -36.01 -8.78 30.07
N SER A 775 -36.06 -7.51 30.45
CA SER A 775 -37.00 -6.54 29.92
C SER A 775 -36.96 -6.49 28.39
N PRO A 776 -38.12 -6.38 27.71
CA PRO A 776 -38.12 -6.10 26.28
C PRO A 776 -37.43 -4.76 26.05
N ILE A 777 -36.42 -4.74 25.19
CA ILE A 777 -35.78 -3.50 24.74
C ILE A 777 -36.84 -2.72 23.96
N THR A 778 -37.28 -1.58 24.49
CA THR A 778 -38.22 -0.71 23.78
C THR A 778 -37.56 -0.13 22.53
N ILE A 779 -38.33 -0.02 21.45
CA ILE A 779 -37.83 0.34 20.12
C ILE A 779 -37.07 1.68 20.14
N ASP A 780 -37.55 2.64 20.94
CA ASP A 780 -36.94 3.95 21.16
C ASP A 780 -35.49 3.85 21.67
N THR A 781 -35.20 2.84 22.50
CA THR A 781 -33.85 2.60 23.02
C THR A 781 -32.89 2.18 21.91
N ALA A 782 -33.38 1.43 20.91
CA ALA A 782 -32.54 0.96 19.81
C ALA A 782 -32.02 2.09 18.92
N ILE A 783 -32.88 3.06 18.59
CA ILE A 783 -32.46 4.27 17.89
C ILE A 783 -31.60 5.15 18.78
N ALA A 784 -31.94 5.30 20.06
CA ALA A 784 -31.12 6.08 20.98
C ALA A 784 -29.67 5.57 21.06
N SER A 785 -29.44 4.25 21.14
CA SER A 785 -28.08 3.68 21.15
C SER A 785 -27.39 3.72 19.78
N LEU A 786 -28.12 3.56 18.66
CA LEU A 786 -27.52 3.77 17.33
C LEU A 786 -27.04 5.21 17.17
N GLU A 787 -27.90 6.19 17.41
CA GLU A 787 -27.54 7.62 17.38
C GLU A 787 -26.46 7.97 18.39
N GLU A 788 -26.43 7.36 19.57
CA GLU A 788 -25.38 7.53 20.56
C GLU A 788 -24.02 7.10 20.00
N ASN A 789 -23.91 5.89 19.45
CA ASN A 789 -22.65 5.38 18.89
C ASN A 789 -22.16 6.25 17.71
N PHE A 790 -23.03 6.51 16.72
CA PHE A 790 -22.69 7.35 15.57
C PHE A 790 -22.28 8.77 16.01
N THR A 791 -22.98 9.35 16.98
CA THR A 791 -22.67 10.71 17.45
C THR A 791 -21.35 10.75 18.23
N GLN A 792 -21.11 9.82 19.15
CA GLN A 792 -19.90 9.82 19.99
C GLN A 792 -18.60 9.67 19.17
N GLU A 793 -18.62 8.87 18.09
CA GLU A 793 -17.46 8.71 17.20
C GLU A 793 -17.10 10.04 16.52
N PHE A 794 -18.08 10.74 15.96
CA PHE A 794 -17.87 12.07 15.37
C PHE A 794 -17.59 13.15 16.42
N GLU A 795 -18.13 13.08 17.65
CA GLU A 795 -17.75 14.01 18.73
C GLU A 795 -16.27 13.88 19.08
N GLY A 796 -15.79 12.65 19.25
CA GLY A 796 -14.37 12.36 19.53
C GLY A 796 -13.44 12.80 18.40
N TYR A 797 -13.80 12.53 17.14
CA TYR A 797 -13.01 12.95 15.98
C TYR A 797 -13.01 14.48 15.76
N LEU A 798 -14.12 15.16 16.03
CA LEU A 798 -14.30 16.58 15.70
C LEU A 798 -13.99 17.54 16.85
N GLY A 799 -13.78 17.03 18.07
CA GLY A 799 -13.57 17.82 19.28
C GLY A 799 -14.84 18.56 19.71
N LEU A 800 -15.97 17.85 19.73
CA LEU A 800 -17.27 18.34 20.19
C LEU A 800 -17.60 17.73 21.57
N GLU A 801 -18.47 18.39 22.34
CA GLU A 801 -18.93 17.89 23.63
C GLU A 801 -20.43 18.15 23.85
N ASN A 802 -21.15 17.15 24.37
CA ASN A 802 -22.55 17.24 24.82
C ASN A 802 -23.59 17.47 23.71
N THR A 803 -23.42 16.84 22.54
CA THR A 803 -24.43 16.82 21.48
C THR A 803 -25.76 16.24 21.98
N ARG A 804 -26.88 16.91 21.66
CA ARG A 804 -28.21 16.41 22.01
C ARG A 804 -28.62 15.30 21.03
N LEU A 805 -28.62 14.06 21.52
CA LEU A 805 -29.18 12.93 20.79
C LEU A 805 -30.67 13.14 20.43
N ARG A 806 -31.04 12.71 19.22
CA ARG A 806 -32.42 12.68 18.73
C ARG A 806 -33.14 11.40 19.13
N SER A 807 -34.44 11.53 19.39
CA SER A 807 -35.34 10.40 19.60
C SER A 807 -35.89 9.84 18.28
N LEU A 808 -36.47 8.63 18.33
CA LEU A 808 -37.24 8.08 17.20
C LEU A 808 -38.41 9.01 16.83
N ASP A 809 -39.17 9.50 17.82
CA ASP A 809 -40.26 10.47 17.59
C ASP A 809 -39.75 11.69 16.78
N GLU A 810 -38.63 12.30 17.17
CA GLU A 810 -38.04 13.43 16.43
C GLU A 810 -37.56 13.05 15.02
N ALA A 811 -37.05 11.83 14.82
CA ALA A 811 -36.68 11.35 13.49
C ALA A 811 -37.93 11.21 12.59
N GLN A 812 -39.04 10.69 13.12
CA GLN A 812 -40.30 10.56 12.38
C GLN A 812 -40.97 11.92 12.12
N GLU A 813 -40.91 12.85 13.08
CA GLU A 813 -41.34 14.25 12.90
C GLU A 813 -40.56 14.91 11.76
N ILE A 814 -39.23 14.77 11.71
CA ILE A 814 -38.40 15.28 10.60
C ILE A 814 -38.85 14.69 9.26
N LEU A 815 -39.00 13.36 9.14
CA LEU A 815 -39.40 12.72 7.88
C LEU A 815 -40.79 13.20 7.40
N GLN A 816 -41.74 13.42 8.32
CA GLN A 816 -43.06 13.96 8.01
C GLN A 816 -43.02 15.46 7.64
N GLU A 817 -42.20 16.28 8.31
CA GLU A 817 -41.99 17.70 7.93
C GLU A 817 -41.43 17.82 6.51
N ILE A 818 -40.52 16.94 6.09
CA ILE A 818 -39.96 16.96 4.73
C ILE A 818 -40.99 16.52 3.68
N GLU A 819 -41.84 15.53 3.97
CA GLU A 819 -42.92 15.15 3.05
C GLU A 819 -43.96 16.27 2.89
N ASP A 820 -44.36 16.93 3.99
CA ASP A 820 -45.30 18.06 3.94
C ASP A 820 -44.71 19.31 3.25
N ALA A 821 -43.40 19.54 3.40
CA ALA A 821 -42.72 20.70 2.80
C ALA A 821 -42.37 20.51 1.32
N THR A 822 -42.06 19.28 0.88
CA THR A 822 -41.43 19.02 -0.43
C THR A 822 -42.15 18.01 -1.31
N GLY A 823 -42.99 17.15 -0.74
CA GLY A 823 -43.56 15.98 -1.42
C GLY A 823 -42.58 14.83 -1.68
N ALA A 824 -41.30 14.98 -1.32
CA ALA A 824 -40.36 13.86 -1.27
C ALA A 824 -40.68 12.96 -0.06
N LYS A 825 -40.37 11.68 -0.18
CA LYS A 825 -40.62 10.67 0.84
C LYS A 825 -39.30 10.07 1.30
N PRO A 826 -38.67 10.65 2.33
CA PRO A 826 -37.41 10.16 2.88
C PRO A 826 -37.60 8.97 3.82
N ALA A 827 -36.55 8.16 3.94
CA ALA A 827 -36.32 7.23 5.04
C ALA A 827 -34.85 7.29 5.49
N PHE A 828 -34.60 7.19 6.79
CA PHE A 828 -33.25 6.99 7.32
C PHE A 828 -32.91 5.50 7.30
N VAL A 829 -31.70 5.16 6.85
CA VAL A 829 -31.21 3.78 6.77
C VAL A 829 -29.90 3.69 7.54
N TYR A 830 -29.99 3.27 8.81
CA TYR A 830 -28.81 2.93 9.60
C TYR A 830 -28.25 1.59 9.10
N VAL A 831 -26.97 1.56 8.79
CA VAL A 831 -26.24 0.35 8.35
C VAL A 831 -25.17 0.09 9.40
N SER A 832 -25.25 -1.04 10.09
CA SER A 832 -24.46 -1.33 11.30
C SER A 832 -24.11 -2.82 11.43
N PHE A 833 -23.11 -3.16 12.24
CA PHE A 833 -22.75 -4.56 12.53
C PHE A 833 -23.02 -4.96 13.99
N VAL A 834 -23.61 -6.15 14.18
CA VAL A 834 -24.06 -6.63 15.50
C VAL A 834 -23.69 -8.11 15.75
N PRO A 835 -23.21 -8.48 16.96
CA PRO A 835 -22.84 -9.86 17.27
C PRO A 835 -23.98 -10.87 17.13
N GLU A 836 -23.67 -12.03 16.56
CA GLU A 836 -24.58 -13.19 16.43
C GLU A 836 -25.23 -13.55 17.78
N SER A 837 -24.43 -13.56 18.85
CA SER A 837 -24.85 -13.99 20.20
C SER A 837 -25.73 -12.97 20.96
N LEU A 838 -25.88 -11.74 20.45
CA LEU A 838 -26.52 -10.65 21.19
C LEU A 838 -27.82 -10.16 20.55
N ASN A 839 -28.90 -10.37 21.29
CA ASN A 839 -30.18 -9.67 21.14
C ASN A 839 -30.21 -8.38 22.00
N LEU A 840 -29.05 -7.71 22.11
CA LEU A 840 -28.87 -6.40 22.72
C LEU A 840 -28.65 -5.33 21.63
N LEU A 841 -28.44 -4.09 22.07
CA LEU A 841 -28.13 -2.95 21.23
C LEU A 841 -26.63 -2.84 20.96
N PRO A 842 -26.21 -2.19 19.86
CA PRO A 842 -24.80 -1.84 19.65
C PRO A 842 -24.31 -0.92 20.76
N GLY A 843 -23.10 -1.16 21.27
CA GLY A 843 -22.47 -0.31 22.28
C GLY A 843 -21.26 -0.97 22.96
N ASN A 844 -20.10 -0.30 22.85
CA ASN A 844 -18.84 -0.58 23.56
C ASN A 844 -18.38 -2.05 23.61
N TYR A 845 -18.65 -2.83 22.56
CA TYR A 845 -17.83 -3.99 22.19
C TYR A 845 -16.91 -3.59 21.03
N ALA A 846 -15.71 -4.17 20.98
CA ALA A 846 -14.83 -4.00 19.81
C ALA A 846 -15.47 -4.75 18.62
N PRO A 847 -15.67 -4.11 17.45
CA PRO A 847 -16.25 -4.77 16.28
C PRO A 847 -15.50 -6.06 15.92
N GLN A 848 -16.23 -7.11 15.58
CA GLN A 848 -15.68 -8.40 15.20
C GLN A 848 -16.00 -8.70 13.73
N ASP A 849 -15.12 -9.43 13.07
CA ASP A 849 -15.29 -9.80 11.66
C ASP A 849 -16.49 -10.74 11.40
N SER A 850 -16.95 -11.42 12.44
CA SER A 850 -18.15 -12.25 12.48
C SER A 850 -19.44 -11.52 12.89
N ASP A 851 -19.38 -10.21 13.19
CA ASP A 851 -20.58 -9.43 13.46
C ASP A 851 -21.46 -9.38 12.21
N GLN A 852 -22.77 -9.56 12.36
CA GLN A 852 -23.73 -9.67 11.26
C GLN A 852 -24.25 -8.29 10.87
N LEU A 853 -24.43 -8.07 9.57
CA LEU A 853 -25.05 -6.86 9.03
C LEU A 853 -26.48 -6.69 9.56
N GLU A 854 -26.76 -5.50 10.06
CA GLU A 854 -28.09 -5.07 10.51
C GLU A 854 -28.45 -3.70 9.91
N LEU A 855 -29.56 -3.70 9.18
CA LEU A 855 -30.21 -2.51 8.66
C LEU A 855 -31.35 -2.11 9.61
N VAL A 856 -31.38 -0.84 10.01
CA VAL A 856 -32.53 -0.23 10.68
C VAL A 856 -33.08 0.89 9.82
N VAL A 857 -34.28 0.68 9.30
CA VAL A 857 -34.98 1.63 8.43
C VAL A 857 -36.01 2.38 9.27
N VAL A 858 -35.89 3.71 9.32
CA VAL A 858 -36.86 4.59 9.96
C VAL A 858 -37.65 5.31 8.88
N THR A 859 -38.97 5.12 8.91
CA THR A 859 -39.93 5.85 8.09
C THR A 859 -40.79 6.73 8.99
N LYS A 860 -41.58 7.62 8.41
CA LYS A 860 -42.51 8.46 9.18
C LYS A 860 -43.69 7.69 9.84
N THR A 861 -43.91 6.41 9.52
CA THR A 861 -44.96 5.59 10.16
C THR A 861 -44.45 4.49 11.07
N GLY A 862 -43.17 4.09 10.95
CA GLY A 862 -42.58 3.10 11.84
C GLY A 862 -41.07 2.94 11.70
N LEU A 863 -40.58 1.83 12.26
CA LEU A 863 -39.21 1.38 12.18
C LEU A 863 -39.22 -0.12 11.83
N THR A 864 -38.38 -0.54 10.87
CA THR A 864 -38.11 -1.96 10.61
C THR A 864 -36.63 -2.28 10.83
N ARG A 865 -36.36 -3.47 11.38
CA ARG A 865 -35.02 -3.99 11.68
C ARG A 865 -34.82 -5.26 10.86
N ARG A 866 -33.77 -5.31 10.04
CA ARG A 866 -33.43 -6.43 9.16
C ARG A 866 -31.99 -6.87 9.45
N ARG A 867 -31.80 -8.07 10.01
CA ARG A 867 -30.49 -8.73 10.01
C ARG A 867 -30.31 -9.52 8.72
N VAL A 868 -29.07 -9.60 8.26
CA VAL A 868 -28.63 -10.42 7.11
C VAL A 868 -27.54 -11.36 7.63
N PRO A 869 -27.87 -12.51 8.25
CA PRO A 869 -26.91 -13.36 8.96
C PRO A 869 -25.75 -13.89 8.09
N GLU A 870 -25.98 -14.02 6.79
CA GLU A 870 -25.00 -14.42 5.78
C GLU A 870 -24.00 -13.31 5.41
N ALA A 871 -24.26 -12.06 5.80
CA ALA A 871 -23.44 -10.90 5.49
C ALA A 871 -22.67 -10.45 6.75
N THR A 872 -21.50 -11.05 6.99
CA THR A 872 -20.63 -10.70 8.11
C THR A 872 -19.84 -9.41 7.84
N ARG A 873 -19.34 -8.78 8.90
CA ARG A 873 -18.57 -7.52 8.82
C ARG A 873 -17.38 -7.62 7.88
N ALA A 874 -16.54 -8.66 8.02
CA ALA A 874 -15.41 -8.85 7.11
C ALA A 874 -15.84 -9.02 5.65
N LEU A 875 -16.90 -9.82 5.40
CA LEU A 875 -17.37 -10.09 4.04
C LEU A 875 -17.95 -8.82 3.38
N VAL A 876 -18.82 -8.09 4.08
CA VAL A 876 -19.42 -6.85 3.57
C VAL A 876 -18.38 -5.77 3.31
N LEU A 877 -17.38 -5.63 4.20
CA LEU A 877 -16.30 -4.67 4.02
C LEU A 877 -15.34 -5.07 2.88
N ALA A 878 -15.02 -6.36 2.72
CA ALA A 878 -14.21 -6.85 1.61
C ALA A 878 -14.89 -6.58 0.25
N THR A 879 -16.18 -6.92 0.10
CA THR A 879 -16.92 -6.63 -1.14
C THR A 879 -17.09 -5.13 -1.38
N ALA A 880 -17.24 -4.32 -0.32
CA ALA A 880 -17.25 -2.85 -0.43
C ALA A 880 -15.92 -2.29 -0.93
N GLN A 881 -14.78 -2.82 -0.47
CA GLN A 881 -13.45 -2.44 -0.95
C GLN A 881 -13.23 -2.87 -2.41
N GLU A 882 -13.61 -4.10 -2.78
CA GLU A 882 -13.55 -4.63 -4.15
C GLU A 882 -14.36 -3.74 -5.12
N PHE A 883 -15.63 -3.48 -4.79
CA PHE A 883 -16.53 -2.63 -5.57
C PHE A 883 -15.96 -1.23 -5.77
N ARG A 884 -15.46 -0.59 -4.69
CA ARG A 884 -14.78 0.70 -4.77
C ARG A 884 -13.60 0.64 -5.73
N GLY A 885 -12.66 -0.28 -5.53
CA GLY A 885 -11.47 -0.40 -6.39
C GLY A 885 -11.81 -0.55 -7.88
N GLN A 886 -12.88 -1.29 -8.19
CA GLN A 886 -13.39 -1.48 -9.54
C GLN A 886 -13.99 -0.19 -10.13
N VAL A 887 -14.87 0.53 -9.41
CA VAL A 887 -15.49 1.76 -9.95
C VAL A 887 -14.57 2.99 -9.92
N THR A 888 -13.55 3.03 -9.05
CA THR A 888 -12.60 4.15 -8.95
C THR A 888 -11.56 4.16 -10.07
N ASN A 889 -11.37 3.05 -10.78
CA ASN A 889 -10.29 2.88 -11.76
C ASN A 889 -10.55 3.68 -13.06
N PRO A 890 -9.76 4.72 -13.39
CA PRO A 890 -9.98 5.52 -14.60
C PRO A 890 -9.69 4.78 -15.91
N ARG A 891 -8.81 3.76 -15.88
CA ARG A 891 -8.56 2.85 -17.02
C ARG A 891 -9.69 1.82 -17.17
N GLY A 892 -10.30 1.43 -16.05
CA GLY A 892 -11.42 0.48 -15.99
C GLY A 892 -12.76 0.99 -16.55
N THR A 893 -12.83 2.21 -17.09
CA THR A 893 -14.10 2.88 -17.50
C THR A 893 -14.84 2.27 -18.69
N ARG A 894 -14.40 1.11 -19.20
CA ARG A 894 -15.10 0.25 -20.18
C ARG A 894 -15.45 -1.14 -19.64
N SER A 895 -15.04 -1.46 -18.40
CA SER A 895 -15.33 -2.73 -17.75
C SER A 895 -16.74 -2.76 -17.18
N THR A 896 -17.26 -3.96 -16.98
CA THR A 896 -18.47 -4.22 -16.17
C THR A 896 -18.17 -5.09 -14.95
N SER A 897 -16.90 -5.30 -14.60
CA SER A 897 -16.49 -6.15 -13.45
C SER A 897 -17.08 -5.70 -12.12
N TYR A 898 -17.28 -4.38 -11.94
CA TYR A 898 -17.96 -3.81 -10.77
C TYR A 898 -19.39 -4.34 -10.55
N LEU A 899 -20.04 -4.92 -11.56
CA LEU A 899 -21.41 -5.38 -11.45
C LEU A 899 -21.58 -6.56 -10.47
N THR A 900 -20.57 -7.41 -10.29
CA THR A 900 -20.64 -8.56 -9.38
C THR A 900 -20.72 -8.09 -7.93
N SER A 901 -19.75 -7.29 -7.52
CA SER A 901 -19.66 -6.70 -6.18
C SER A 901 -20.80 -5.70 -5.91
N ALA A 902 -21.19 -4.88 -6.90
CA ALA A 902 -22.36 -4.00 -6.81
C ALA A 902 -23.68 -4.75 -6.60
N GLN A 903 -23.84 -5.94 -7.20
CA GLN A 903 -25.03 -6.78 -7.04
C GLN A 903 -25.04 -7.48 -5.69
N GLN A 904 -23.90 -7.99 -5.23
CA GLN A 904 -23.83 -8.65 -3.93
C GLN A 904 -24.11 -7.65 -2.79
N LEU A 905 -23.55 -6.44 -2.89
CA LEU A 905 -23.85 -5.34 -1.95
C LEU A 905 -25.30 -4.86 -2.06
N TYR A 906 -25.93 -4.83 -3.24
CA TYR A 906 -27.36 -4.53 -3.37
C TYR A 906 -28.22 -5.60 -2.68
N GLN A 907 -27.88 -6.88 -2.81
CA GLN A 907 -28.59 -7.99 -2.15
C GLN A 907 -28.55 -7.89 -0.62
N TRP A 908 -27.46 -7.41 -0.04
CA TRP A 908 -27.32 -7.25 1.41
C TRP A 908 -27.86 -5.90 1.93
N LEU A 909 -27.62 -4.80 1.22
CA LEU A 909 -27.88 -3.44 1.72
C LEU A 909 -29.24 -2.86 1.28
N ALA A 910 -29.78 -3.27 0.13
CA ALA A 910 -30.97 -2.66 -0.48
C ALA A 910 -32.17 -3.63 -0.61
N ALA A 911 -31.94 -4.85 -1.07
CA ALA A 911 -32.99 -5.85 -1.25
C ALA A 911 -33.80 -6.18 0.03
N PRO A 912 -33.21 -6.30 1.25
CA PRO A 912 -33.95 -6.70 2.44
C PRO A 912 -34.97 -5.66 2.94
N MET A 913 -34.81 -4.40 2.52
CA MET A 913 -35.73 -3.30 2.85
C MET A 913 -36.70 -2.93 1.71
N GLN A 914 -36.51 -3.43 0.49
CA GLN A 914 -37.23 -2.97 -0.70
C GLN A 914 -38.77 -3.06 -0.56
N ALA A 915 -39.29 -4.11 0.11
CA ALA A 915 -40.73 -4.27 0.34
C ALA A 915 -41.31 -3.22 1.31
N ASP A 916 -40.56 -2.81 2.33
CA ASP A 916 -40.96 -1.80 3.30
C ASP A 916 -40.96 -0.41 2.63
N LEU A 917 -39.89 -0.11 1.87
CA LEU A 917 -39.75 1.13 1.10
C LEU A 917 -40.88 1.30 0.05
N GLN A 918 -41.25 0.23 -0.64
CA GLN A 918 -42.34 0.24 -1.61
C GLN A 918 -43.72 0.41 -0.98
N ALA A 919 -43.95 -0.13 0.24
CA ALA A 919 -45.24 -0.04 0.92
C ALA A 919 -45.62 1.41 1.28
N GLU A 920 -44.64 2.25 1.64
CA GLU A 920 -44.83 3.68 1.92
C GLU A 920 -44.55 4.58 0.70
N ALA A 921 -44.06 4.01 -0.40
CA ALA A 921 -43.59 4.70 -1.61
C ALA A 921 -42.45 5.71 -1.34
N ILE A 922 -41.45 5.28 -0.57
CA ILE A 922 -40.21 6.02 -0.31
C ILE A 922 -39.50 6.32 -1.64
N ASN A 923 -38.94 7.53 -1.78
CA ASN A 923 -38.19 7.97 -2.97
C ASN A 923 -36.88 8.70 -2.64
N ASN A 924 -36.56 8.86 -1.35
CA ASN A 924 -35.27 9.35 -0.87
C ASN A 924 -34.74 8.43 0.25
N LEU A 925 -33.48 8.04 0.16
CA LEU A 925 -32.77 7.22 1.15
C LEU A 925 -31.60 8.00 1.71
N VAL A 926 -31.56 8.11 3.03
CA VAL A 926 -30.48 8.77 3.76
C VAL A 926 -29.75 7.72 4.58
N PHE A 927 -28.56 7.33 4.13
CA PHE A 927 -27.76 6.32 4.80
C PHE A 927 -26.99 6.91 5.99
N LEU A 928 -26.97 6.18 7.10
CA LEU A 928 -26.09 6.42 8.25
C LEU A 928 -25.21 5.17 8.42
N PRO A 929 -24.06 5.10 7.73
CA PRO A 929 -23.26 3.88 7.65
C PRO A 929 -22.12 3.80 8.68
N ASP A 930 -21.92 2.59 9.18
CA ASP A 930 -20.80 2.17 10.02
C ASP A 930 -19.43 2.43 9.38
N VAL A 931 -18.38 2.35 10.19
CA VAL A 931 -17.00 2.54 9.76
C VAL A 931 -16.57 1.47 8.74
N GLY A 932 -15.98 1.93 7.63
CA GLY A 932 -15.64 1.13 6.45
C GLY A 932 -16.70 1.16 5.34
N LEU A 933 -17.88 1.75 5.58
CA LEU A 933 -18.96 1.89 4.59
C LEU A 933 -19.31 3.35 4.26
N ARG A 934 -18.67 4.35 4.89
CA ARG A 934 -18.98 5.78 4.66
C ARG A 934 -18.49 6.28 3.31
N SER A 935 -17.53 5.57 2.71
CA SER A 935 -16.97 5.83 1.39
C SER A 935 -17.57 4.97 0.27
N LEU A 936 -18.63 4.18 0.57
CA LEU A 936 -19.33 3.34 -0.40
C LEU A 936 -20.20 4.20 -1.35
N PRO A 937 -20.08 4.07 -2.69
CA PRO A 937 -20.98 4.74 -3.62
C PRO A 937 -22.34 4.02 -3.70
N PHE A 938 -23.18 4.22 -2.67
CA PHE A 938 -24.53 3.65 -2.56
C PHE A 938 -25.40 3.86 -3.82
N SER A 939 -25.21 4.97 -4.54
CA SER A 939 -25.89 5.29 -5.80
C SER A 939 -25.66 4.24 -6.91
N ALA A 940 -24.48 3.60 -6.93
CA ALA A 940 -24.07 2.62 -7.94
C ALA A 940 -24.26 1.15 -7.52
N LEU A 941 -24.88 0.87 -6.37
CA LEU A 941 -25.39 -0.49 -6.06
C LEU A 941 -26.40 -0.91 -7.13
N HIS A 942 -26.31 -2.15 -7.60
CA HIS A 942 -27.02 -2.58 -8.81
C HIS A 942 -27.93 -3.78 -8.55
N SER A 943 -29.20 -3.69 -8.97
CA SER A 943 -30.20 -4.76 -8.72
C SER A 943 -30.04 -6.00 -9.59
N GLY A 944 -29.15 -5.95 -10.60
CA GLY A 944 -29.12 -6.88 -11.73
C GLY A 944 -29.82 -6.31 -12.98
N GLU A 945 -30.76 -5.37 -12.81
CA GLU A 945 -31.50 -4.73 -13.92
C GLU A 945 -31.27 -3.21 -14.03
N GLN A 946 -31.07 -2.53 -12.90
CA GLN A 946 -30.96 -1.06 -12.77
C GLN A 946 -30.18 -0.66 -11.52
N PHE A 947 -29.63 0.56 -11.50
CA PHE A 947 -28.93 1.11 -10.33
C PHE A 947 -29.88 1.56 -9.22
N LEU A 948 -29.39 1.61 -7.97
CA LEU A 948 -30.17 2.11 -6.82
C LEU A 948 -30.61 3.57 -7.03
N ILE A 949 -29.74 4.39 -7.65
CA ILE A 949 -30.02 5.79 -7.96
C ILE A 949 -31.20 5.97 -8.94
N GLU A 950 -31.51 4.97 -9.77
CA GLU A 950 -32.69 5.01 -10.67
C GLU A 950 -34.00 4.80 -9.91
N GLN A 951 -33.96 4.13 -8.74
CA GLN A 951 -35.11 3.91 -7.87
C GLN A 951 -35.29 5.02 -6.82
N TYR A 952 -34.20 5.49 -6.18
CA TYR A 952 -34.25 6.43 -5.05
C TYR A 952 -33.19 7.53 -5.17
N SER A 953 -33.48 8.74 -4.69
CA SER A 953 -32.43 9.74 -4.43
C SER A 953 -31.65 9.34 -3.18
N VAL A 954 -30.34 9.59 -3.18
CA VAL A 954 -29.42 9.08 -2.15
C VAL A 954 -28.67 10.24 -1.48
N GLY A 955 -28.55 10.17 -0.16
CA GLY A 955 -27.65 11.01 0.65
C GLY A 955 -27.06 10.24 1.83
N LEU A 956 -26.08 10.85 2.51
CA LEU A 956 -25.38 10.28 3.65
C LEU A 956 -25.39 11.26 4.83
N MET A 957 -25.78 10.80 6.02
CA MET A 957 -25.66 11.56 7.27
C MET A 957 -24.63 10.90 8.21
N PRO A 958 -23.68 11.67 8.77
CA PRO A 958 -22.75 11.18 9.80
C PRO A 958 -23.45 10.72 11.08
N SER A 959 -24.46 11.49 11.49
CA SER A 959 -25.38 11.24 12.61
C SER A 959 -26.58 12.17 12.42
N LEU A 960 -27.80 11.73 12.76
CA LEU A 960 -28.98 12.58 12.69
C LEU A 960 -28.91 13.72 13.72
N SER A 961 -28.29 13.44 14.87
CA SER A 961 -28.10 14.38 15.98
C SER A 961 -27.06 15.47 15.69
N LEU A 962 -26.08 15.22 14.83
CA LEU A 962 -25.09 16.20 14.37
C LEU A 962 -25.51 16.98 13.11
N THR A 963 -26.62 16.61 12.46
CA THR A 963 -27.05 17.21 11.18
C THR A 963 -28.17 18.24 11.35
N ASP A 964 -28.05 19.42 10.74
CA ASP A 964 -29.14 20.40 10.67
C ASP A 964 -30.16 20.01 9.60
N THR A 965 -31.15 19.23 10.02
CA THR A 965 -32.21 18.65 9.17
C THR A 965 -33.27 19.64 8.67
N ARG A 966 -33.18 20.94 8.98
CA ARG A 966 -34.23 21.90 8.59
C ARG A 966 -34.22 22.19 7.09
N TYR A 967 -35.34 21.94 6.41
CA TYR A 967 -35.52 22.29 5.00
C TYR A 967 -35.37 23.79 4.74
N VAL A 968 -34.68 24.14 3.66
CA VAL A 968 -34.61 25.49 3.09
C VAL A 968 -34.61 25.36 1.58
N ASP A 969 -35.60 25.97 0.91
CA ASP A 969 -35.57 26.06 -0.55
C ASP A 969 -34.47 27.05 -0.98
N ILE A 970 -33.41 26.52 -1.59
CA ILE A 970 -32.25 27.30 -2.03
C ILE A 970 -32.42 27.94 -3.42
N LYS A 971 -33.53 27.75 -4.15
CA LYS A 971 -33.67 28.17 -5.57
C LYS A 971 -33.41 29.66 -5.87
N ASP A 972 -33.64 30.57 -4.92
CA ASP A 972 -33.32 32.01 -5.07
C ASP A 972 -31.98 32.43 -4.41
N ALA A 973 -31.25 31.49 -3.80
CA ALA A 973 -29.99 31.77 -3.11
C ALA A 973 -28.88 32.24 -4.07
N GLN A 974 -28.10 33.22 -3.63
CA GLN A 974 -26.91 33.67 -4.38
C GLN A 974 -25.77 32.66 -4.25
N MET A 975 -25.09 32.39 -5.36
CA MET A 975 -23.92 31.53 -5.42
C MET A 975 -22.60 32.32 -5.43
N LEU A 976 -21.61 31.89 -4.66
CA LEU A 976 -20.20 32.24 -4.90
C LEU A 976 -19.51 31.04 -5.55
N ALA A 977 -19.07 31.19 -6.79
CA ALA A 977 -18.34 30.16 -7.51
C ALA A 977 -16.85 30.54 -7.57
N MET A 978 -15.99 29.66 -7.08
CA MET A 978 -14.54 29.83 -7.03
C MET A 978 -13.85 28.70 -7.79
N GLY A 979 -12.71 28.96 -8.41
CA GLY A 979 -11.90 27.87 -8.95
C GLY A 979 -10.51 28.22 -9.43
N VAL A 980 -9.71 27.17 -9.62
CA VAL A 980 -8.30 27.23 -10.03
C VAL A 980 -8.10 26.25 -11.18
N SER A 981 -7.95 26.77 -12.40
CA SER A 981 -7.76 25.98 -13.63
C SER A 981 -6.30 25.83 -14.04
N GLU A 982 -5.42 26.70 -13.55
CA GLU A 982 -3.99 26.73 -13.86
C GLU A 982 -3.17 26.13 -12.72
N SER A 983 -1.99 25.57 -13.03
CA SER A 983 -1.08 25.03 -12.02
C SER A 983 -0.40 26.17 -11.25
N THR A 984 -0.58 26.22 -9.94
CA THR A 984 0.05 27.23 -9.06
C THR A 984 1.13 26.66 -8.15
N GLN A 985 1.07 25.36 -7.82
CA GLN A 985 2.00 24.65 -6.93
C GLN A 985 2.31 23.23 -7.43
N GLY A 986 2.34 23.01 -8.76
CA GLY A 986 2.72 21.73 -9.37
C GLY A 986 1.58 20.76 -9.69
N GLN A 987 0.33 21.14 -9.48
CA GLN A 987 -0.84 20.32 -9.84
C GLN A 987 -1.08 20.27 -11.35
N THR A 988 -1.78 19.24 -11.83
CA THR A 988 -2.29 19.18 -13.21
C THR A 988 -3.29 20.31 -13.48
N PRO A 989 -3.22 21.04 -14.61
CA PRO A 989 -4.25 22.02 -14.98
C PRO A 989 -5.64 21.37 -15.12
N LEU A 990 -6.70 22.12 -14.78
CA LEU A 990 -8.10 21.70 -14.85
C LEU A 990 -8.82 22.55 -15.92
N PRO A 991 -8.73 22.19 -17.22
CA PRO A 991 -9.22 23.04 -18.31
C PRO A 991 -10.75 23.15 -18.39
N ALA A 992 -11.54 22.25 -17.80
CA ALA A 992 -13.00 22.40 -17.79
C ALA A 992 -13.50 23.43 -16.75
N VAL A 993 -12.78 23.66 -15.65
CA VAL A 993 -13.15 24.59 -14.57
C VAL A 993 -13.66 25.97 -15.05
N PRO A 994 -13.01 26.69 -15.99
CA PRO A 994 -13.52 27.98 -16.46
C PRO A 994 -14.86 27.87 -17.22
N VAL A 995 -15.09 26.74 -17.87
CA VAL A 995 -16.32 26.44 -18.64
C VAL A 995 -17.45 25.99 -17.71
N GLU A 996 -17.15 25.18 -16.70
CA GLU A 996 -18.07 24.81 -15.63
C GLU A 996 -18.57 26.04 -14.86
N LEU A 997 -17.65 26.84 -14.28
CA LEU A 997 -17.99 28.03 -13.49
C LEU A 997 -18.81 29.06 -14.28
N SER A 998 -18.47 29.24 -15.56
CA SER A 998 -19.20 30.18 -16.43
C SER A 998 -20.58 29.63 -16.85
N THR A 999 -20.71 28.33 -17.12
CA THR A 999 -22.01 27.71 -17.43
C THR A 999 -22.94 27.77 -16.22
N VAL A 1000 -22.44 27.37 -15.04
CA VAL A 1000 -23.21 27.36 -13.81
C VAL A 1000 -23.67 28.78 -13.41
N VAL A 1001 -22.80 29.80 -13.47
CA VAL A 1001 -23.11 31.15 -12.95
C VAL A 1001 -23.63 32.15 -13.99
N LEU A 1002 -23.54 31.87 -15.30
CA LEU A 1002 -24.10 32.73 -16.34
C LEU A 1002 -25.40 32.18 -16.95
N ASN A 1003 -25.58 30.85 -16.98
CA ASN A 1003 -26.73 30.23 -17.64
C ASN A 1003 -27.73 29.63 -16.64
N LEU A 1004 -27.25 28.97 -15.57
CA LEU A 1004 -28.10 28.18 -14.67
C LEU A 1004 -28.45 28.87 -13.35
N TRP A 1005 -27.51 29.62 -12.75
CA TRP A 1005 -27.64 30.15 -11.39
C TRP A 1005 -27.15 31.58 -11.23
N ARG A 1006 -27.71 32.32 -10.27
CA ARG A 1006 -27.33 33.72 -9.99
C ARG A 1006 -26.16 33.78 -9.01
N GLY A 1007 -25.03 34.39 -9.38
CA GLY A 1007 -23.85 34.43 -8.51
C GLY A 1007 -22.72 35.38 -8.90
N ARG A 1008 -21.57 35.24 -8.23
CA ARG A 1008 -20.28 35.86 -8.58
C ARG A 1008 -19.22 34.78 -8.86
N ILE A 1009 -18.36 35.01 -9.85
CA ILE A 1009 -17.24 34.11 -10.20
C ILE A 1009 -15.88 34.71 -9.78
N PHE A 1010 -15.10 33.93 -9.02
CA PHE A 1010 -13.67 34.13 -8.82
C PHE A 1010 -12.88 32.97 -9.45
N LEU A 1011 -12.12 33.26 -10.51
CA LEU A 1011 -11.26 32.29 -11.19
C LEU A 1011 -9.80 32.69 -10.99
N ASN A 1012 -8.91 31.71 -10.86
CA ASN A 1012 -7.46 31.84 -10.84
C ASN A 1012 -6.99 32.94 -9.87
N ASP A 1013 -6.37 34.03 -10.34
CA ASP A 1013 -5.80 35.08 -9.48
C ASP A 1013 -6.78 35.71 -8.46
N ARG A 1014 -8.09 35.56 -8.67
CA ARG A 1014 -9.14 36.02 -7.74
C ARG A 1014 -9.65 34.93 -6.79
N ALA A 1015 -9.34 33.65 -7.00
CA ALA A 1015 -9.75 32.53 -6.14
C ALA A 1015 -8.86 32.40 -4.89
N THR A 1016 -8.85 33.44 -4.04
CA THR A 1016 -8.01 33.55 -2.84
C THR A 1016 -8.82 33.54 -1.55
N LEU A 1017 -8.18 33.18 -0.43
CA LEU A 1017 -8.81 33.13 0.88
C LEU A 1017 -9.30 34.50 1.37
N ASP A 1018 -8.54 35.56 1.07
CA ASP A 1018 -8.89 36.92 1.44
C ASP A 1018 -10.08 37.45 0.60
N ASN A 1019 -10.17 37.11 -0.68
CA ASN A 1019 -11.32 37.45 -1.51
C ASN A 1019 -12.58 36.70 -1.04
N LEU A 1020 -12.48 35.43 -0.66
CA LEU A 1020 -13.58 34.65 -0.06
C LEU A 1020 -14.07 35.29 1.26
N ARG A 1021 -13.14 35.69 2.13
CA ARG A 1021 -13.46 36.38 3.39
C ARG A 1021 -14.11 37.74 3.14
N GLN A 1022 -13.53 38.59 2.30
CA GLN A 1022 -14.08 39.91 1.98
C GLN A 1022 -15.48 39.80 1.37
N ILE A 1023 -15.67 38.96 0.36
CA ILE A 1023 -16.93 38.92 -0.40
C ILE A 1023 -18.12 38.46 0.44
N ARG A 1024 -17.92 37.57 1.42
CA ARG A 1024 -18.95 37.16 2.39
C ARG A 1024 -19.30 38.25 3.41
N THR A 1025 -18.42 39.23 3.64
CA THR A 1025 -18.77 40.44 4.41
C THR A 1025 -19.51 41.50 3.58
N GLU A 1026 -19.38 41.48 2.25
CA GLU A 1026 -20.13 42.38 1.35
C GLU A 1026 -21.55 41.89 1.06
N GLN A 1027 -21.74 40.58 0.87
CA GLN A 1027 -23.05 39.98 0.63
C GLN A 1027 -23.12 38.51 1.09
N PRO A 1028 -24.30 38.04 1.55
CA PRO A 1028 -24.50 36.62 1.83
C PRO A 1028 -24.56 35.80 0.53
N PHE A 1029 -24.13 34.55 0.63
CA PHE A 1029 -24.26 33.53 -0.41
C PHE A 1029 -24.79 32.26 0.26
N GLY A 1030 -25.92 31.73 -0.24
CA GLY A 1030 -26.48 30.48 0.29
C GLY A 1030 -25.86 29.24 -0.35
N ILE A 1031 -25.20 29.39 -1.50
CA ILE A 1031 -24.44 28.32 -2.16
C ILE A 1031 -23.00 28.80 -2.35
N ILE A 1032 -22.04 27.93 -2.05
CA ILE A 1032 -20.64 28.14 -2.42
C ILE A 1032 -20.17 26.92 -3.20
N HIS A 1033 -19.51 27.15 -4.33
CA HIS A 1033 -19.06 26.10 -5.24
C HIS A 1033 -17.58 26.31 -5.55
N MET A 1034 -16.77 25.27 -5.41
CA MET A 1034 -15.32 25.30 -5.54
C MET A 1034 -14.87 24.25 -6.54
N ALA A 1035 -14.40 24.70 -7.72
CA ALA A 1035 -13.93 23.84 -8.81
C ALA A 1035 -12.41 23.99 -8.96
N THR A 1036 -11.66 23.04 -8.39
CA THR A 1036 -10.23 23.18 -8.05
C THR A 1036 -9.64 21.81 -7.71
N HIS A 1037 -8.39 21.76 -7.23
CA HIS A 1037 -7.88 20.58 -6.53
C HIS A 1037 -8.28 20.62 -5.05
N ALA A 1038 -8.58 19.48 -4.45
CA ALA A 1038 -8.57 19.30 -3.00
C ALA A 1038 -8.01 17.92 -2.70
N ASP A 1039 -7.41 17.75 -1.53
CA ASP A 1039 -6.85 16.47 -1.09
C ASP A 1039 -7.35 16.21 0.34
N PHE A 1040 -8.02 15.09 0.55
CA PHE A 1040 -8.50 14.65 1.86
C PHE A 1040 -7.76 13.37 2.25
N VAL A 1041 -6.84 13.52 3.19
CA VAL A 1041 -5.82 12.54 3.55
C VAL A 1041 -6.17 11.88 4.89
N ALA A 1042 -5.72 10.64 5.09
CA ALA A 1042 -5.78 9.94 6.38
C ALA A 1042 -5.02 10.70 7.50
N GLY A 1043 -5.37 10.41 8.75
CA GLY A 1043 -4.76 11.04 9.92
C GLY A 1043 -5.40 12.38 10.34
N PRO A 1044 -4.61 13.36 10.85
CA PRO A 1044 -5.14 14.60 11.40
C PRO A 1044 -5.94 15.44 10.39
N VAL A 1045 -7.09 15.95 10.83
CA VAL A 1045 -8.00 16.86 10.09
C VAL A 1045 -7.26 17.98 9.33
N ASN A 1046 -6.16 18.48 9.88
CA ASN A 1046 -5.39 19.58 9.33
C ASN A 1046 -4.63 19.26 8.04
N ASP A 1047 -4.35 18.00 7.72
CA ASP A 1047 -3.59 17.62 6.52
C ASP A 1047 -4.47 17.50 5.27
N SER A 1048 -5.79 17.45 5.46
CA SER A 1048 -6.76 17.67 4.39
C SER A 1048 -6.89 19.16 4.01
N TYR A 1049 -6.93 19.47 2.72
CA TYR A 1049 -6.98 20.85 2.20
C TYR A 1049 -7.74 21.03 0.89
N ILE A 1050 -8.29 22.23 0.68
CA ILE A 1050 -8.81 22.71 -0.60
C ILE A 1050 -7.79 23.69 -1.21
N GLN A 1051 -7.42 23.50 -2.47
CA GLN A 1051 -6.49 24.38 -3.16
C GLN A 1051 -7.16 25.71 -3.52
N LEU A 1052 -6.56 26.81 -3.07
CA LEU A 1052 -6.83 28.17 -3.54
C LEU A 1052 -5.64 28.64 -4.37
N TRP A 1053 -5.78 29.78 -5.05
CA TRP A 1053 -4.75 30.27 -5.98
C TRP A 1053 -3.38 30.45 -5.32
N ASN A 1054 -3.37 31.08 -4.15
CA ASN A 1054 -2.17 31.50 -3.43
C ASN A 1054 -1.86 30.68 -2.17
N ASP A 1055 -2.73 29.74 -1.77
CA ASP A 1055 -2.68 29.07 -0.47
C ASP A 1055 -3.46 27.74 -0.48
N LYS A 1056 -3.31 26.93 0.57
CA LYS A 1056 -4.06 25.68 0.80
C LYS A 1056 -4.97 25.86 2.02
N LEU A 1057 -6.29 25.90 1.79
CA LEU A 1057 -7.31 26.05 2.82
C LEU A 1057 -7.50 24.73 3.58
N ARG A 1058 -6.90 24.63 4.76
CA ARG A 1058 -6.94 23.43 5.64
C ARG A 1058 -8.23 23.37 6.46
N MET A 1059 -8.66 22.18 6.89
CA MET A 1059 -10.00 22.00 7.46
C MET A 1059 -10.24 22.71 8.81
N ASP A 1060 -9.20 22.93 9.63
CA ASP A 1060 -9.29 23.79 10.81
C ASP A 1060 -9.54 25.27 10.45
N GLN A 1061 -8.93 25.74 9.37
CA GLN A 1061 -9.19 27.07 8.81
C GLN A 1061 -10.58 27.15 8.17
N VAL A 1062 -11.09 26.06 7.58
CA VAL A 1062 -12.46 25.98 7.05
C VAL A 1062 -13.47 26.21 8.18
N ARG A 1063 -13.33 25.56 9.34
CA ARG A 1063 -14.19 25.81 10.52
C ARG A 1063 -14.14 27.27 10.98
N GLN A 1064 -12.97 27.92 10.88
CA GLN A 1064 -12.77 29.34 11.22
C GLN A 1064 -13.39 30.34 10.24
N LEU A 1065 -13.90 29.93 9.08
CA LEU A 1065 -14.56 30.83 8.12
C LEU A 1065 -16.02 31.17 8.50
N GLY A 1066 -16.61 30.50 9.50
CA GLY A 1066 -17.97 30.80 9.97
C GLY A 1066 -19.01 30.67 8.86
N TRP A 1067 -19.13 29.49 8.26
CA TRP A 1067 -20.08 29.22 7.16
C TRP A 1067 -21.55 29.35 7.59
N ASN A 1068 -21.81 29.39 8.89
CA ASN A 1068 -23.11 29.60 9.51
C ASN A 1068 -23.53 31.08 9.65
N ASP A 1069 -22.61 32.05 9.49
CA ASP A 1069 -22.93 33.49 9.54
C ASP A 1069 -22.13 34.32 8.50
N PRO A 1070 -22.78 34.84 7.43
CA PRO A 1070 -24.12 34.50 6.98
C PRO A 1070 -24.19 33.04 6.48
N PRO A 1071 -25.32 32.34 6.68
CA PRO A 1071 -25.41 30.89 6.47
C PRO A 1071 -25.26 30.47 5.01
N VAL A 1072 -24.43 29.43 4.81
CA VAL A 1072 -24.26 28.68 3.57
C VAL A 1072 -25.05 27.38 3.69
N GLU A 1073 -26.08 27.25 2.88
CA GLU A 1073 -27.00 26.12 2.85
C GLU A 1073 -26.41 24.93 2.08
N MET A 1074 -25.55 25.18 1.10
CA MET A 1074 -24.83 24.15 0.33
C MET A 1074 -23.40 24.55 -0.03
N LEU A 1075 -22.44 23.67 0.26
CA LEU A 1075 -21.07 23.71 -0.27
C LEU A 1075 -20.92 22.62 -1.34
N VAL A 1076 -20.44 22.97 -2.52
CA VAL A 1076 -20.12 22.01 -3.59
C VAL A 1076 -18.62 22.03 -3.84
N LEU A 1077 -17.95 20.93 -3.53
CA LEU A 1077 -16.54 20.69 -3.86
C LEU A 1077 -16.48 19.91 -5.17
N SER A 1078 -16.40 20.65 -6.27
CA SER A 1078 -16.14 20.12 -7.63
C SER A 1078 -14.63 19.85 -7.79
N ALA A 1079 -14.09 19.10 -6.81
CA ALA A 1079 -12.69 19.17 -6.42
C ALA A 1079 -12.34 18.07 -5.39
N CYS A 1080 -11.93 16.86 -5.81
CA CYS A 1080 -11.42 15.84 -4.88
C CYS A 1080 -10.31 14.94 -5.45
N ARG A 1081 -9.28 14.75 -4.64
CA ARG A 1081 -8.69 13.47 -4.24
C ARG A 1081 -9.13 13.22 -2.79
N THR A 1082 -9.59 12.02 -2.46
CA THR A 1082 -10.26 11.74 -1.16
C THR A 1082 -10.06 10.32 -0.68
N ALA A 1083 -9.71 10.18 0.60
CA ALA A 1083 -10.19 9.15 1.52
C ALA A 1083 -10.38 7.72 0.95
N LEU A 1084 -9.31 7.15 0.41
CA LEU A 1084 -9.18 5.72 0.13
C LEU A 1084 -8.43 5.05 1.29
N GLY A 1085 -8.80 3.79 1.59
CA GLY A 1085 -8.17 2.99 2.65
C GLY A 1085 -8.78 3.18 4.06
N ASP A 1086 -8.49 4.30 4.71
CA ASP A 1086 -8.57 4.45 6.17
C ASP A 1086 -9.90 4.98 6.75
N ALA A 1087 -10.22 4.50 7.96
CA ALA A 1087 -11.34 4.92 8.79
C ALA A 1087 -11.28 6.39 9.26
N GLN A 1088 -10.10 6.95 9.57
CA GLN A 1088 -9.99 8.38 9.90
C GLN A 1088 -10.19 9.26 8.67
N ALA A 1089 -9.79 8.79 7.50
CA ALA A 1089 -10.10 9.44 6.23
C ALA A 1089 -11.62 9.40 5.91
N GLU A 1090 -12.30 8.30 6.20
CA GLU A 1090 -13.78 8.24 6.14
C GLU A 1090 -14.44 9.22 7.12
N LEU A 1091 -13.95 9.34 8.35
CA LEU A 1091 -14.40 10.33 9.33
C LEU A 1091 -14.15 11.76 8.86
N GLY A 1092 -13.05 12.03 8.14
CA GLY A 1092 -12.77 13.31 7.51
C GLY A 1092 -13.75 13.65 6.39
N PHE A 1093 -14.07 12.69 5.52
CA PHE A 1093 -15.02 12.85 4.44
C PHE A 1093 -16.46 13.03 4.95
N ALA A 1094 -16.98 12.09 5.75
CA ALA A 1094 -18.33 12.21 6.32
C ALA A 1094 -18.44 13.43 7.25
N GLY A 1095 -17.38 13.71 8.01
CA GLY A 1095 -17.29 14.89 8.88
C GLY A 1095 -17.29 16.23 8.13
N LEU A 1096 -17.12 16.28 6.81
CA LEU A 1096 -16.99 17.52 6.03
C LEU A 1096 -18.13 18.53 6.28
N ALA A 1097 -19.39 18.08 6.28
CA ALA A 1097 -20.54 18.94 6.54
C ALA A 1097 -20.50 19.52 7.97
N VAL A 1098 -20.14 18.70 8.96
CA VAL A 1098 -20.07 19.08 10.38
C VAL A 1098 -18.84 19.98 10.65
N GLN A 1099 -17.71 19.74 9.99
CA GLN A 1099 -16.49 20.55 10.09
C GLN A 1099 -16.63 21.93 9.46
N THR A 1100 -17.28 22.01 8.29
CA THR A 1100 -17.57 23.26 7.60
C THR A 1100 -18.67 24.04 8.32
N GLY A 1101 -19.66 23.36 8.90
CA GLY A 1101 -20.85 23.98 9.48
C GLY A 1101 -21.89 24.42 8.43
N VAL A 1102 -21.85 23.84 7.23
CA VAL A 1102 -22.92 23.94 6.23
C VAL A 1102 -23.94 22.83 6.43
N LYS A 1103 -25.16 22.97 5.91
CA LYS A 1103 -26.16 21.89 5.99
C LYS A 1103 -25.87 20.76 5.01
N THR A 1104 -25.52 21.09 3.76
CA THR A 1104 -25.25 20.13 2.69
C THR A 1104 -23.84 20.31 2.15
N ALA A 1105 -23.02 19.27 2.15
CA ALA A 1105 -21.79 19.22 1.38
C ALA A 1105 -21.97 18.24 0.20
N VAL A 1106 -21.68 18.68 -1.03
CA VAL A 1106 -21.59 17.82 -2.21
C VAL A 1106 -20.12 17.65 -2.54
N ALA A 1107 -19.61 16.43 -2.46
CA ALA A 1107 -18.20 16.11 -2.69
C ALA A 1107 -18.07 14.75 -3.39
N SER A 1108 -16.94 14.54 -4.05
CA SER A 1108 -16.59 13.28 -4.71
C SER A 1108 -15.83 12.32 -3.79
N LEU A 1109 -16.06 11.03 -3.97
CA LEU A 1109 -15.49 9.91 -3.20
C LEU A 1109 -14.09 9.47 -3.67
N TRP A 1110 -13.68 9.87 -4.89
CA TRP A 1110 -12.39 9.51 -5.49
C TRP A 1110 -11.91 10.56 -6.49
N TYR A 1111 -10.75 10.33 -7.12
CA TYR A 1111 -10.19 11.20 -8.16
C TYR A 1111 -11.06 11.20 -9.44
N VAL A 1112 -11.73 12.33 -9.69
CA VAL A 1112 -12.71 12.49 -10.77
C VAL A 1112 -12.11 13.06 -12.06
N SER A 1113 -12.77 12.77 -13.19
CA SER A 1113 -12.44 13.38 -14.47
C SER A 1113 -12.96 14.82 -14.55
N ASP A 1114 -12.08 15.78 -14.83
CA ASP A 1114 -12.40 17.21 -15.12
C ASP A 1114 -13.59 17.36 -16.10
N THR A 1115 -13.59 16.59 -17.20
CA THR A 1115 -14.69 16.54 -18.18
C THR A 1115 -15.99 15.94 -17.63
N GLY A 1116 -15.90 14.81 -16.90
CA GLY A 1116 -17.09 14.15 -16.33
C GLY A 1116 -17.74 14.98 -15.22
N THR A 1117 -16.91 15.65 -14.42
CA THR A 1117 -17.34 16.54 -13.34
C THR A 1117 -18.07 17.76 -13.89
N ALA A 1118 -17.53 18.44 -14.90
CA ALA A 1118 -18.20 19.57 -15.54
C ALA A 1118 -19.55 19.17 -16.16
N ALA A 1119 -19.68 17.94 -16.70
CA ALA A 1119 -20.95 17.41 -17.16
C ALA A 1119 -21.95 17.20 -16.00
N LEU A 1120 -21.55 16.49 -14.95
CA LEU A 1120 -22.40 16.18 -13.80
C LEU A 1120 -22.86 17.45 -13.06
N MET A 1121 -21.95 18.39 -12.80
CA MET A 1121 -22.26 19.63 -12.08
C MET A 1121 -23.17 20.55 -12.88
N THR A 1122 -23.05 20.56 -14.22
CA THR A 1122 -23.97 21.29 -15.09
C THR A 1122 -25.38 20.68 -15.02
N GLY A 1123 -25.52 19.36 -15.17
CA GLY A 1123 -26.79 18.65 -15.04
C GLY A 1123 -27.41 18.76 -13.63
N PHE A 1124 -26.58 18.79 -12.59
CA PHE A 1124 -26.99 18.98 -11.21
C PHE A 1124 -27.63 20.36 -11.00
N TYR A 1125 -26.95 21.45 -11.37
CA TYR A 1125 -27.50 22.80 -11.19
C TYR A 1125 -28.71 23.09 -12.07
N GLN A 1126 -28.78 22.49 -13.26
CA GLN A 1126 -29.97 22.51 -14.10
C GLN A 1126 -31.16 21.86 -13.36
N SER A 1127 -30.98 20.62 -12.86
CA SER A 1127 -32.01 19.87 -12.13
C SER A 1127 -32.41 20.55 -10.81
N LEU A 1128 -31.46 21.20 -10.12
CA LEU A 1128 -31.67 21.89 -8.84
C LEU A 1128 -32.65 23.07 -8.95
N SER A 1129 -32.83 23.63 -10.15
CA SER A 1129 -33.81 24.70 -10.40
C SER A 1129 -35.27 24.24 -10.32
N THR A 1130 -35.53 22.94 -10.45
CA THR A 1130 -36.90 22.35 -10.50
C THR A 1130 -37.15 21.23 -9.48
N ALA A 1131 -36.11 20.56 -8.99
CA ALA A 1131 -36.23 19.47 -8.03
C ALA A 1131 -36.85 19.91 -6.68
N PRO A 1132 -37.60 19.02 -6.00
CA PRO A 1132 -38.18 19.31 -4.68
C PRO A 1132 -37.11 19.36 -3.58
N ILE A 1133 -36.07 18.52 -3.70
CA ILE A 1133 -34.98 18.31 -2.74
C ILE A 1133 -33.62 18.26 -3.46
N LYS A 1134 -32.54 18.68 -2.80
CA LYS A 1134 -31.18 18.70 -3.39
C LYS A 1134 -30.74 17.33 -3.94
N ALA A 1135 -30.96 16.24 -3.21
CA ALA A 1135 -30.54 14.90 -3.63
C ALA A 1135 -31.27 14.38 -4.88
N GLU A 1136 -32.52 14.81 -5.14
CA GLU A 1136 -33.21 14.48 -6.39
C GLU A 1136 -32.57 15.19 -7.59
N ALA A 1137 -32.04 16.41 -7.41
CA ALA A 1137 -31.31 17.10 -8.47
C ALA A 1137 -30.00 16.38 -8.84
N LEU A 1138 -29.26 15.86 -7.85
CA LEU A 1138 -28.06 15.05 -8.12
C LEU A 1138 -28.45 13.71 -8.75
N ARG A 1139 -29.54 13.09 -8.29
CA ARG A 1139 -30.10 11.86 -8.87
C ARG A 1139 -30.39 12.01 -10.36
N GLN A 1140 -31.08 13.06 -10.78
CA GLN A 1140 -31.38 13.29 -12.20
C GLN A 1140 -30.11 13.46 -13.04
N ALA A 1141 -29.12 14.21 -12.54
CA ALA A 1141 -27.81 14.34 -13.20
C ALA A 1141 -27.11 12.97 -13.34
N GLN A 1142 -27.06 12.19 -12.26
CA GLN A 1142 -26.46 10.84 -12.24
C GLN A 1142 -27.16 9.88 -13.21
N ILE A 1143 -28.50 9.89 -13.27
CA ILE A 1143 -29.29 9.06 -14.20
C ILE A 1143 -29.00 9.42 -15.66
N SER A 1144 -29.00 10.72 -16.00
CA SER A 1144 -28.75 11.17 -17.38
C SER A 1144 -27.36 10.77 -17.89
N MET A 1145 -26.36 10.74 -17.00
CA MET A 1145 -25.04 10.20 -17.32
C MET A 1145 -25.06 8.68 -17.41
N ALA A 1146 -25.61 7.97 -16.41
CA ALA A 1146 -25.67 6.50 -16.36
C ALA A 1146 -26.35 5.87 -17.59
N ARG A 1147 -27.36 6.53 -18.15
CA ARG A 1147 -28.10 6.10 -19.35
C ARG A 1147 -27.42 6.47 -20.67
N GLY A 1148 -26.27 7.15 -20.62
CA GLY A 1148 -25.57 7.66 -21.81
C GLY A 1148 -26.28 8.81 -22.52
N GLU A 1149 -27.27 9.44 -21.87
CA GLU A 1149 -27.99 10.60 -22.43
C GLU A 1149 -27.04 11.80 -22.55
N VAL A 1150 -26.12 11.96 -21.58
CA VAL A 1150 -25.02 12.95 -21.59
C VAL A 1150 -23.71 12.29 -22.05
N TYR A 1151 -23.10 12.83 -23.11
CA TYR A 1151 -21.90 12.24 -23.75
C TYR A 1151 -20.97 13.30 -24.36
N LEU A 1152 -19.71 12.94 -24.62
CA LEU A 1152 -18.72 13.82 -25.25
C LEU A 1152 -18.53 13.45 -26.72
N GLU A 1153 -18.82 14.40 -27.62
CA GLU A 1153 -18.62 14.25 -29.07
C GLU A 1153 -17.91 15.48 -29.66
N ASN A 1154 -16.86 15.29 -30.46
CA ASN A 1154 -16.10 16.35 -31.13
C ASN A 1154 -15.60 17.50 -30.20
N GLY A 1155 -15.41 17.21 -28.91
CA GLY A 1155 -15.01 18.21 -27.90
C GLY A 1155 -16.16 19.02 -27.29
N GLN A 1156 -17.41 18.67 -27.59
CA GLN A 1156 -18.61 19.23 -26.98
C GLN A 1156 -19.29 18.20 -26.08
N LEU A 1157 -19.71 18.61 -24.89
CA LEU A 1157 -20.64 17.84 -24.07
C LEU A 1157 -22.06 18.06 -24.61
N LEU A 1158 -22.68 16.97 -25.06
CA LEU A 1158 -24.03 16.92 -25.62
C LEU A 1158 -24.96 16.22 -24.62
N GLY A 1159 -26.28 16.35 -24.82
CA GLY A 1159 -27.31 15.72 -23.97
C GLY A 1159 -27.80 16.57 -22.78
N LEU A 1160 -27.07 17.62 -22.40
CA LEU A 1160 -27.48 18.57 -21.37
C LEU A 1160 -28.69 19.39 -21.85
N GLU A 1161 -29.88 19.09 -21.33
CA GLU A 1161 -31.12 19.77 -21.73
C GLU A 1161 -31.04 21.30 -21.53
N GLY A 1162 -31.54 22.07 -22.50
CA GLY A 1162 -31.48 23.53 -22.49
C GLY A 1162 -30.11 24.14 -22.84
N ILE A 1163 -29.07 23.33 -23.05
CA ILE A 1163 -27.72 23.80 -23.41
C ILE A 1163 -27.34 23.29 -24.80
N GLU A 1164 -27.18 24.20 -25.78
CA GLU A 1164 -26.73 23.88 -27.14
C GLU A 1164 -25.22 23.56 -27.19
N GLY A 1165 -24.83 22.39 -26.68
CA GLY A 1165 -23.51 21.76 -26.88
C GLY A 1165 -22.35 22.48 -26.19
N LEU A 1166 -22.02 22.07 -24.96
CA LEU A 1166 -21.02 22.74 -24.13
C LEU A 1166 -19.59 22.40 -24.60
N THR A 1167 -18.98 23.30 -25.37
CA THR A 1167 -17.62 23.16 -25.92
C THR A 1167 -16.55 23.29 -24.85
N LEU A 1168 -15.69 22.27 -24.73
CA LEU A 1168 -14.55 22.25 -23.80
C LEU A 1168 -13.26 22.78 -24.46
N PRO A 1169 -12.28 23.31 -23.69
CA PRO A 1169 -11.08 23.90 -24.28
C PRO A 1169 -10.14 22.87 -24.92
N SER A 1170 -9.46 23.27 -25.99
CA SER A 1170 -8.77 22.38 -26.94
C SER A 1170 -7.58 21.57 -26.40
N ALA A 1171 -7.19 21.73 -25.13
CA ALA A 1171 -5.95 21.21 -24.57
C ALA A 1171 -5.85 19.66 -24.57
N ASN A 1172 -6.99 18.96 -24.51
CA ASN A 1172 -7.06 17.49 -24.37
C ASN A 1172 -7.72 16.78 -25.58
N LEU A 1173 -8.01 17.48 -26.68
CA LEU A 1173 -8.89 16.96 -27.74
C LEU A 1173 -8.18 16.15 -28.83
N ASN A 1174 -7.56 15.04 -28.43
CA ASN A 1174 -7.30 13.88 -29.31
C ASN A 1174 -8.30 12.75 -29.02
N ILE A 1175 -9.55 13.12 -28.70
CA ILE A 1175 -10.59 12.24 -28.18
C ILE A 1175 -11.70 12.09 -29.23
N SER A 1176 -11.75 10.92 -29.86
CA SER A 1176 -12.98 10.41 -30.49
C SER A 1176 -14.05 10.16 -29.43
N SER A 1177 -15.33 10.15 -29.83
CA SER A 1177 -16.52 10.09 -28.97
C SER A 1177 -16.35 9.26 -27.68
N ARG A 1178 -16.55 9.89 -26.51
CA ARG A 1178 -16.40 9.27 -25.19
C ARG A 1178 -17.74 9.21 -24.46
N GLU A 1179 -18.14 7.99 -24.12
CA GLU A 1179 -19.31 7.70 -23.31
C GLU A 1179 -19.02 7.98 -21.81
N LEU A 1180 -20.01 8.48 -21.09
CA LEU A 1180 -19.90 8.87 -19.67
C LEU A 1180 -20.81 8.05 -18.73
N SER A 1181 -21.31 6.91 -19.22
CA SER A 1181 -22.24 5.98 -18.53
C SER A 1181 -21.62 5.18 -17.39
N HIS A 1182 -20.31 4.97 -17.39
CA HIS A 1182 -19.63 4.19 -16.35
C HIS A 1182 -19.70 4.90 -14.97
N PRO A 1183 -20.01 4.19 -13.85
CA PRO A 1183 -20.15 4.78 -12.51
C PRO A 1183 -19.02 5.71 -12.08
N TYR A 1184 -17.77 5.45 -12.51
CA TYR A 1184 -16.61 6.33 -12.32
C TYR A 1184 -16.89 7.83 -12.52
N TYR A 1185 -17.71 8.20 -13.50
CA TYR A 1185 -17.97 9.61 -13.85
C TYR A 1185 -19.08 10.27 -13.01
N TRP A 1186 -20.07 9.49 -12.55
CA TRP A 1186 -21.30 10.04 -11.94
C TRP A 1186 -21.52 9.57 -10.49
N ALA A 1187 -21.19 8.32 -10.16
CA ALA A 1187 -21.34 7.75 -8.83
C ALA A 1187 -20.29 8.28 -7.83
N ALA A 1188 -19.25 8.96 -8.34
CA ALA A 1188 -18.23 9.59 -7.54
C ALA A 1188 -18.83 10.60 -6.55
N PHE A 1189 -19.84 11.38 -6.94
CA PHE A 1189 -20.38 12.45 -6.11
C PHE A 1189 -21.56 11.97 -5.25
N THR A 1190 -21.55 12.40 -3.98
CA THR A 1190 -22.63 12.15 -3.01
C THR A 1190 -22.96 13.42 -2.22
N MET A 1191 -24.11 13.42 -1.55
CA MET A 1191 -24.52 14.48 -0.62
C MET A 1191 -24.27 14.04 0.82
N ILE A 1192 -23.59 14.88 1.59
CA ILE A 1192 -23.19 14.66 2.97
C ILE A 1192 -23.92 15.67 3.87
N GLY A 1193 -24.50 15.20 4.97
CA GLY A 1193 -25.36 15.98 5.85
C GLY A 1193 -26.80 16.00 5.33
N ASN A 1194 -27.40 17.18 5.25
CA ASN A 1194 -28.80 17.37 4.86
C ASN A 1194 -28.99 17.22 3.33
N PRO A 1195 -29.80 16.26 2.83
CA PRO A 1195 -29.98 16.02 1.39
C PRO A 1195 -31.18 16.75 0.76
N TRP A 1196 -31.88 17.64 1.48
CA TRP A 1196 -33.09 18.33 1.00
C TRP A 1196 -32.96 19.85 0.89
#